data_AF-A0A2N6NUQ8-F1
#
_entry.id   AF-A0A2N6NUQ8-F1
#
_cell.length_a   1.000
_cell.length_b   1.000
_cell.length_c   1.000
_cell.angle_alpha   90.00
_cell.angle_beta   90.00
_cell.angle_gamma   90.00
#
_symmetry.space_group_name_H-M   'P 1'
#
loop_
_entity.id
_entity.type
_entity.pdbx_description
1 polymer ?
#
loop_
_entity_poly.entity_id
_entity_poly.type
_entity_poly.pdbx_seq_one_letter_code
_entity_poly.pdbx_strand_id
1 'polypeptide(L)'
;MGPSKKNLKATKKFEKTHLQSVLDRRKVTAKIKQKQQIKDKLKQRKATDAEFYGKDGKPRSRGPRDRQVNDMSVDDFFQGGFEDIIEETDKAKPGKRKRDEPKADDEENGSDSDAVQAQPVASDSEDDIGEGDDAGMNQETMDALAEKDPEFYKFLKENDPDALDFDDNADLAEVDELSAGEDSEAEEEQPKKKQKKAKHAEEEQTEAEGDSKELTAAIVAGWRKSMKESQSLRATRQVVLAFRCAAHLNEDDIDEDSQQKWTINSPEVFNDVVVLALKEIPTVINHHLPVKESASGRVYVQTDSKKFSTLSLLLKTYTSAIMHLLGTLSDDRTLKLTLSAITPILPYLLSFKKLVKALAKAVVNFWAQPASSESTRITAFLVLRRLVAIGDKGIRETVLKSVYQGLVQGCRITNHNTIQGINLMKNSAAELWGIDPSIGYTTAFGFIRQLAIHLRNSIVHNKNDAFRMVYNWQFTHSLDFWSCVLAYHCTPEKEAEAGGKESQLKLLVYPLVQVTLGAMRLIPTALYFPLRFHLVRSLLRTSRATDTYIPLASPLLEVLASAEMKKPPHTTTLKAFDFAVSYKAPKAYLRTRVYQDGVGDQVVELLGEFLYLWSRSIAFPELALPVVIQLKRWLKQSRSKSQGNKNAKLAAQLVLLVQKIEANAKFIEEKRGRVDFAPNNRAQVDAFLRDFDAAKTPLGADGQSQKYIDVNLA
;
A
#
# COMPACT_ATOMS: atom_id res chain seq x y z
N MET A 1 -52.03 -4.45 47.02
CA MET A 1 -52.56 -4.95 45.72
C MET A 1 -52.68 -3.77 44.77
N GLY A 2 -52.44 -3.95 43.46
CA GLY A 2 -52.68 -2.92 42.44
C GLY A 2 -53.98 -3.21 41.65
N PRO A 3 -54.67 -2.19 41.11
CA PRO A 3 -55.98 -2.39 40.49
C PRO A 3 -55.88 -3.18 39.17
N SER A 4 -56.55 -4.32 39.11
CA SER A 4 -56.69 -5.09 37.87
C SER A 4 -57.51 -4.28 36.85
N LYS A 5 -56.91 -3.96 35.70
CA LYS A 5 -57.63 -3.29 34.62
C LYS A 5 -58.77 -4.17 34.16
N LYS A 6 -60.01 -3.71 34.35
CA LYS A 6 -61.22 -4.39 33.84
C LYS A 6 -61.17 -4.41 32.31
N ASN A 7 -60.74 -5.54 31.73
CA ASN A 7 -60.91 -5.77 30.29
C ASN A 7 -62.40 -5.70 29.97
N LEU A 8 -62.79 -4.61 29.29
CA LEU A 8 -64.18 -4.31 28.94
C LEU A 8 -64.78 -5.50 28.16
N LYS A 9 -66.09 -5.75 28.36
CA LYS A 9 -66.78 -6.87 27.67
C LYS A 9 -66.64 -6.78 26.14
N ALA A 10 -66.54 -5.56 25.60
CA ALA A 10 -66.22 -5.30 24.19
C ALA A 10 -64.86 -5.87 23.75
N THR A 11 -63.79 -5.68 24.54
CA THR A 11 -62.44 -6.19 24.22
C THR A 11 -62.43 -7.71 24.18
N LYS A 12 -63.03 -8.38 25.17
CA LYS A 12 -63.15 -9.85 25.18
C LYS A 12 -64.01 -10.40 24.03
N LYS A 13 -65.05 -9.66 23.59
CA LYS A 13 -65.85 -10.03 22.42
C LYS A 13 -65.06 -9.86 21.12
N PHE A 14 -64.26 -8.79 20.99
CA PHE A 14 -63.36 -8.59 19.85
C PHE A 14 -62.27 -9.68 19.78
N GLU A 15 -61.65 -10.00 20.91
CA GLU A 15 -60.68 -11.10 21.04
C GLU A 15 -61.27 -12.45 20.59
N LYS A 16 -62.51 -12.77 21.00
CA LYS A 16 -63.14 -14.06 20.73
C LYS A 16 -63.85 -14.17 19.36
N THR A 17 -64.15 -13.05 18.68
CA THR A 17 -64.97 -13.05 17.45
C THR A 17 -64.29 -12.41 16.23
N HIS A 18 -63.32 -11.49 16.42
CA HIS A 18 -62.75 -10.72 15.30
C HIS A 18 -61.22 -10.70 15.23
N LEU A 19 -60.51 -10.96 16.34
CA LEU A 19 -59.05 -10.92 16.39
C LEU A 19 -58.39 -11.82 15.33
N GLN A 20 -58.86 -13.05 15.16
CA GLN A 20 -58.29 -13.99 14.19
C GLN A 20 -58.48 -13.50 12.75
N SER A 21 -59.69 -13.06 12.38
CA SER A 21 -59.97 -12.44 11.08
C SER A 21 -59.10 -11.20 10.81
N VAL A 22 -58.88 -10.35 11.83
CA VAL A 22 -58.01 -9.15 11.72
C VAL A 22 -56.53 -9.52 11.61
N LEU A 23 -56.07 -10.55 12.32
CA LEU A 23 -54.72 -11.09 12.19
C LEU A 23 -54.49 -11.69 10.80
N ASP A 24 -55.45 -12.43 10.26
CA ASP A 24 -55.33 -13.04 8.94
C ASP A 24 -55.41 -12.00 7.81
N ARG A 25 -56.28 -10.97 7.93
CA ARG A 25 -56.22 -9.77 7.07
C ARG A 25 -54.83 -9.12 7.13
N ARG A 26 -54.25 -8.92 8.33
CA ARG A 26 -52.88 -8.38 8.48
C ARG A 26 -51.81 -9.27 7.84
N LYS A 27 -51.90 -10.60 7.95
CA LYS A 27 -50.99 -11.54 7.28
C LYS A 27 -51.11 -11.43 5.75
N VAL A 28 -52.33 -11.29 5.21
CA VAL A 28 -52.56 -11.09 3.77
C VAL A 28 -51.98 -9.75 3.31
N THR A 29 -52.25 -8.63 4.01
CA THR A 29 -51.66 -7.32 3.68
C THR A 29 -50.13 -7.35 3.77
N ALA A 30 -49.55 -8.05 4.75
CA ALA A 30 -48.10 -8.23 4.86
C ALA A 30 -47.52 -9.02 3.67
N LYS A 31 -48.16 -10.14 3.27
CA LYS A 31 -47.78 -10.91 2.08
C LYS A 31 -47.90 -10.09 0.78
N ILE A 32 -48.92 -9.23 0.66
CA ILE A 32 -49.07 -8.31 -0.48
C ILE A 32 -47.93 -7.29 -0.49
N LYS A 33 -47.65 -6.63 0.64
CA LYS A 33 -46.56 -5.65 0.76
C LYS A 33 -45.18 -6.28 0.51
N GLN A 34 -44.96 -7.51 0.94
CA GLN A 34 -43.76 -8.30 0.64
C GLN A 34 -43.66 -8.62 -0.85
N LYS A 35 -44.75 -9.05 -1.51
CA LYS A 35 -44.79 -9.24 -2.97
C LYS A 35 -44.57 -7.96 -3.76
N GLN A 36 -45.05 -6.80 -3.28
CA GLN A 36 -44.72 -5.49 -3.85
C GLN A 36 -43.24 -5.18 -3.72
N GLN A 37 -42.66 -5.24 -2.51
CA GLN A 37 -41.22 -5.02 -2.30
C GLN A 37 -40.32 -5.97 -3.12
N ILE A 38 -40.74 -7.21 -3.35
CA ILE A 38 -40.04 -8.14 -4.25
C ILE A 38 -40.18 -7.70 -5.72
N LYS A 39 -41.38 -7.30 -6.18
CA LYS A 39 -41.57 -6.74 -7.52
C LYS A 39 -40.78 -5.45 -7.74
N ASP A 40 -40.68 -4.59 -6.74
CA ASP A 40 -39.96 -3.32 -6.84
C ASP A 40 -38.44 -3.55 -6.87
N LYS A 41 -37.91 -4.49 -6.06
CA LYS A 41 -36.53 -4.97 -6.18
C LYS A 41 -36.24 -5.63 -7.52
N LEU A 42 -37.18 -6.40 -8.08
CA LEU A 42 -37.04 -7.00 -9.41
C LEU A 42 -37.10 -5.95 -10.52
N LYS A 43 -37.89 -4.88 -10.37
CA LYS A 43 -37.86 -3.72 -11.28
C LYS A 43 -36.54 -2.97 -11.19
N GLN A 44 -36.00 -2.75 -9.98
CA GLN A 44 -34.70 -2.11 -9.78
C GLN A 44 -33.57 -2.94 -10.41
N ARG A 45 -33.55 -4.27 -10.20
CA ARG A 45 -32.59 -5.15 -10.88
C ARG A 45 -32.78 -5.10 -12.40
N LYS A 46 -34.00 -5.20 -12.92
CA LYS A 46 -34.23 -5.09 -14.37
C LYS A 46 -33.89 -3.71 -14.94
N ALA A 47 -33.87 -2.64 -14.14
CA ALA A 47 -33.37 -1.34 -14.57
C ALA A 47 -31.84 -1.35 -14.65
N THR A 48 -31.12 -1.80 -13.61
CA THR A 48 -29.65 -1.91 -13.65
C THR A 48 -29.16 -2.90 -14.71
N ASP A 49 -29.88 -4.01 -14.91
CA ASP A 49 -29.57 -4.99 -15.94
C ASP A 49 -29.80 -4.38 -17.35
N ALA A 50 -30.79 -3.51 -17.54
CA ALA A 50 -31.05 -2.79 -18.80
C ALA A 50 -30.20 -1.51 -19.00
N GLU A 51 -29.48 -1.06 -17.98
CA GLU A 51 -28.41 -0.06 -18.10
C GLU A 51 -27.08 -0.72 -18.53
N PHE A 52 -26.87 -1.98 -18.12
CA PHE A 52 -25.68 -2.79 -18.41
C PHE A 52 -25.75 -3.50 -19.78
N TYR A 53 -26.88 -4.14 -20.11
CA TYR A 53 -27.14 -4.75 -21.41
C TYR A 53 -27.86 -3.77 -22.34
N GLY A 54 -27.39 -3.63 -23.58
CA GLY A 54 -28.08 -2.85 -24.61
C GLY A 54 -29.43 -3.47 -25.03
N LYS A 55 -30.19 -2.76 -25.88
CA LYS A 55 -31.43 -3.29 -26.48
C LYS A 55 -31.22 -4.63 -27.19
N ASP A 56 -30.00 -4.86 -27.67
CA ASP A 56 -29.58 -5.99 -28.49
C ASP A 56 -28.93 -7.12 -27.66
N GLY A 57 -29.10 -7.11 -26.34
CA GLY A 57 -28.71 -8.19 -25.43
C GLY A 57 -27.22 -8.34 -25.14
N LYS A 58 -26.33 -7.69 -25.89
CA LYS A 58 -24.89 -7.65 -25.60
C LYS A 58 -24.58 -6.71 -24.42
N PRO A 59 -23.62 -7.04 -23.55
CA PRO A 59 -23.14 -6.13 -22.51
C PRO A 59 -22.44 -4.94 -23.15
N ARG A 60 -22.64 -3.73 -22.59
CA ARG A 60 -21.94 -2.53 -23.08
C ARG A 60 -20.48 -2.54 -22.66
N SER A 61 -19.57 -2.70 -23.61
CA SER A 61 -18.15 -2.42 -23.40
C SER A 61 -17.96 -0.94 -23.06
N ARG A 62 -17.52 -0.64 -21.83
CA ARG A 62 -17.08 0.69 -21.44
C ARG A 62 -15.65 0.90 -21.95
N GLY A 63 -15.53 1.47 -23.16
CA GLY A 63 -14.27 1.98 -23.68
C GLY A 63 -13.68 3.09 -22.77
N PRO A 64 -12.38 3.40 -22.90
CA PRO A 64 -11.65 4.22 -21.94
C PRO A 64 -11.92 5.73 -22.11
N ARG A 65 -13.11 6.19 -21.71
CA ARG A 65 -13.46 7.61 -21.51
C ARG A 65 -14.40 7.79 -20.31
N ASP A 66 -14.11 8.78 -19.47
CA ASP A 66 -14.92 9.26 -18.34
C ASP A 66 -15.33 8.22 -17.27
N ARG A 67 -14.35 7.56 -16.63
CA ARG A 67 -14.55 6.98 -15.29
C ARG A 67 -14.59 8.10 -14.24
N GLN A 68 -15.74 8.75 -14.07
CA GLN A 68 -15.87 9.79 -13.04
C GLN A 68 -15.61 9.22 -11.64
N VAL A 69 -14.77 9.93 -10.86
CA VAL A 69 -14.36 9.59 -9.47
C VAL A 69 -15.56 9.40 -8.50
N ASN A 70 -16.75 9.84 -8.90
CA ASN A 70 -17.98 9.70 -8.13
C ASN A 70 -18.60 8.28 -8.16
N ASP A 71 -18.26 7.46 -9.16
CA ASP A 71 -18.91 6.16 -9.41
C ASP A 71 -18.07 4.95 -8.93
N MET A 72 -16.84 5.15 -8.44
CA MET A 72 -15.98 4.07 -7.97
C MET A 72 -16.35 3.58 -6.56
N SER A 73 -16.28 2.28 -6.31
CA SER A 73 -16.46 1.72 -4.95
C SER A 73 -15.19 1.85 -4.08
N VAL A 74 -15.32 1.52 -2.80
CA VAL A 74 -14.19 1.48 -1.85
C VAL A 74 -13.12 0.50 -2.31
N ASP A 75 -13.56 -0.68 -2.75
CA ASP A 75 -12.66 -1.76 -3.13
C ASP A 75 -12.00 -1.44 -4.49
N ASP A 76 -12.72 -0.92 -5.49
CA ASP A 76 -12.13 -0.49 -6.77
C ASP A 76 -11.02 0.54 -6.58
N PHE A 77 -11.26 1.54 -5.70
CA PHE A 77 -10.30 2.58 -5.41
C PHE A 77 -9.01 2.02 -4.78
N PHE A 78 -9.13 1.19 -3.74
CA PHE A 78 -7.95 0.61 -3.06
C PHE A 78 -7.33 -0.60 -3.79
N GLN A 79 -7.95 -1.08 -4.88
CA GLN A 79 -7.39 -2.11 -5.77
C GLN A 79 -6.67 -1.54 -7.00
N GLY A 80 -6.71 -0.22 -7.22
CA GLY A 80 -5.91 0.45 -8.24
C GLY A 80 -6.67 1.35 -9.23
N GLY A 81 -8.00 1.50 -9.10
CA GLY A 81 -8.80 2.39 -9.97
C GLY A 81 -8.45 3.88 -9.91
N PHE A 82 -7.44 4.26 -9.13
CA PHE A 82 -6.84 5.60 -9.17
C PHE A 82 -5.74 5.76 -10.22
N GLU A 83 -5.17 4.68 -10.78
CA GLU A 83 -4.11 4.77 -11.80
C GLU A 83 -4.65 5.52 -13.04
N ASP A 84 -5.85 5.15 -13.52
CA ASP A 84 -6.63 5.86 -14.57
C ASP A 84 -6.70 7.40 -14.35
N ILE A 85 -7.01 7.82 -13.12
CA ILE A 85 -7.33 9.21 -12.78
C ILE A 85 -6.06 10.09 -12.75
N ILE A 86 -4.90 9.50 -12.47
CA ILE A 86 -3.63 10.25 -12.44
C ILE A 86 -3.16 10.51 -13.88
N GLU A 87 -3.18 9.50 -14.74
CA GLU A 87 -2.68 9.59 -16.13
C GLU A 87 -3.51 10.54 -17.03
N GLU A 88 -4.79 10.76 -16.72
CA GLU A 88 -5.60 11.79 -17.40
C GLU A 88 -5.14 13.22 -17.05
N THR A 89 -4.62 13.46 -15.84
CA THR A 89 -4.38 14.84 -15.36
C THR A 89 -3.14 15.52 -15.96
N ASP A 90 -2.11 14.78 -16.37
CA ASP A 90 -0.88 15.35 -16.96
C ASP A 90 -1.06 15.87 -18.40
N LYS A 91 -2.20 15.56 -19.07
CA LYS A 91 -2.48 15.99 -20.44
C LYS A 91 -3.19 17.35 -20.55
N ALA A 92 -3.57 17.96 -19.42
CA ALA A 92 -4.39 19.17 -19.39
C ALA A 92 -3.58 20.49 -19.30
N LYS A 93 -3.30 21.14 -20.44
CA LYS A 93 -2.74 22.51 -20.47
C LYS A 93 -3.71 23.52 -19.81
N PRO A 94 -3.20 24.54 -19.07
CA PRO A 94 -4.05 25.47 -18.31
C PRO A 94 -4.78 26.50 -19.19
N GLY A 95 -5.96 26.12 -19.69
CA GLY A 95 -6.86 27.03 -20.41
C GLY A 95 -7.44 28.14 -19.53
N LYS A 96 -7.43 29.38 -20.04
CA LYS A 96 -7.99 30.55 -19.33
C LYS A 96 -9.51 30.40 -19.15
N ARG A 97 -10.00 30.52 -17.91
CA ARG A 97 -11.45 30.65 -17.65
C ARG A 97 -11.96 32.00 -18.15
N LYS A 98 -12.73 32.00 -19.23
CA LYS A 98 -13.66 33.09 -19.57
C LYS A 98 -15.06 32.71 -19.05
N ARG A 99 -15.92 33.71 -18.87
CA ARG A 99 -17.28 33.59 -18.33
C ARG A 99 -18.26 33.86 -19.46
N ASP A 100 -19.11 32.89 -19.78
CA ASP A 100 -20.09 33.00 -20.85
C ASP A 100 -21.51 33.15 -20.28
N GLU A 101 -22.25 34.07 -20.89
CA GLU A 101 -23.71 34.18 -20.94
C GLU A 101 -24.07 34.48 -22.42
N PRO A 102 -25.33 34.27 -22.86
CA PRO A 102 -25.58 33.39 -24.02
C PRO A 102 -25.52 34.02 -25.43
N LYS A 103 -25.53 33.11 -26.42
CA LYS A 103 -25.50 33.35 -27.88
C LYS A 103 -26.66 34.17 -28.44
N ALA A 104 -26.42 34.80 -29.59
CA ALA A 104 -27.37 34.96 -30.69
C ALA A 104 -26.63 34.86 -32.05
N ASP A 105 -26.98 33.84 -32.84
CA ASP A 105 -27.24 33.77 -34.29
C ASP A 105 -26.28 34.31 -35.39
N ASP A 106 -26.62 33.92 -36.64
CA ASP A 106 -26.20 34.33 -38.00
C ASP A 106 -24.80 33.98 -38.60
N GLU A 107 -24.82 32.87 -39.37
CA GLU A 107 -24.62 32.76 -40.84
C GLU A 107 -23.29 33.03 -41.62
N GLU A 108 -23.12 32.16 -42.65
CA GLU A 108 -22.47 32.27 -43.98
C GLU A 108 -20.94 32.40 -44.25
N ASN A 109 -20.45 31.41 -45.03
CA ASN A 109 -19.62 31.47 -46.26
C ASN A 109 -18.16 32.02 -46.31
N GLY A 110 -17.41 31.50 -47.30
CA GLY A 110 -16.07 31.95 -47.74
C GLY A 110 -14.90 31.12 -47.16
N SER A 111 -14.09 30.29 -47.85
CA SER A 111 -13.72 30.02 -49.26
C SER A 111 -12.33 30.53 -49.69
N ASP A 112 -11.36 29.60 -49.64
CA ASP A 112 -10.29 29.36 -50.64
C ASP A 112 -8.94 30.17 -50.64
N SER A 113 -7.90 29.51 -51.22
CA SER A 113 -6.55 29.94 -51.72
C SER A 113 -5.60 30.72 -50.77
N ASP A 114 -4.27 30.73 -50.90
CA ASP A 114 -3.24 30.01 -51.72
C ASP A 114 -1.98 29.80 -50.80
N ALA A 115 -1.08 28.83 -50.89
CA ALA A 115 -0.39 28.09 -51.97
C ALA A 115 0.97 28.68 -52.44
N VAL A 116 2.08 28.18 -51.88
CA VAL A 116 3.46 28.06 -52.43
C VAL A 116 4.19 26.98 -51.58
N GLN A 117 4.81 25.90 -52.09
CA GLN A 117 5.94 25.75 -53.04
C GLN A 117 7.28 26.31 -52.49
N ALA A 118 8.48 25.73 -52.67
CA ALA A 118 8.99 24.47 -53.28
C ALA A 118 10.49 24.31 -52.84
N GLN A 119 11.27 23.21 -52.98
CA GLN A 119 11.14 21.80 -53.42
C GLN A 119 12.35 20.98 -52.81
N PRO A 120 12.43 19.63 -52.95
CA PRO A 120 13.45 18.79 -52.29
C PRO A 120 14.65 18.38 -53.19
N VAL A 121 15.66 17.75 -52.58
CA VAL A 121 16.70 16.89 -53.19
C VAL A 121 16.89 15.67 -52.26
N ALA A 122 16.91 14.39 -52.69
CA ALA A 122 17.73 13.73 -53.71
C ALA A 122 19.22 13.69 -53.28
N SER A 123 19.76 12.59 -52.73
CA SER A 123 19.92 11.22 -53.28
C SER A 123 21.11 11.12 -54.24
N ASP A 124 22.08 10.28 -53.90
CA ASP A 124 22.98 9.63 -54.86
C ASP A 124 23.41 8.25 -54.33
N SER A 125 23.85 7.40 -55.25
CA SER A 125 24.27 6.00 -55.09
C SER A 125 25.76 5.87 -55.52
N GLU A 126 26.46 4.73 -55.64
CA GLU A 126 26.10 3.30 -55.49
C GLU A 126 26.70 2.74 -54.17
N ASP A 127 27.48 1.67 -54.00
CA ASP A 127 28.13 0.67 -54.88
C ASP A 127 28.21 -0.67 -54.12
N ASP A 128 28.53 -1.77 -54.81
CA ASP A 128 28.39 -3.17 -54.36
C ASP A 128 29.53 -3.69 -53.45
N ILE A 129 29.19 -4.33 -52.33
CA ILE A 129 30.02 -5.36 -51.64
C ILE A 129 29.09 -6.47 -51.14
N GLY A 130 29.26 -7.67 -51.69
CA GLY A 130 28.32 -8.80 -51.55
C GLY A 130 28.30 -9.52 -50.20
N GLU A 131 27.33 -10.43 -50.09
CA GLU A 131 27.11 -11.33 -48.96
C GLU A 131 28.33 -12.24 -48.73
N GLY A 132 28.87 -12.21 -47.50
CA GLY A 132 29.85 -13.18 -47.03
C GLY A 132 29.25 -14.02 -45.90
N ASP A 133 29.34 -15.33 -46.00
CA ASP A 133 29.02 -16.24 -44.90
C ASP A 133 29.87 -15.91 -43.66
N ASP A 134 29.23 -15.56 -42.54
CA ASP A 134 29.88 -15.53 -41.21
C ASP A 134 29.96 -16.97 -40.67
N ALA A 135 30.65 -17.83 -41.44
CA ALA A 135 30.96 -19.20 -41.05
C ALA A 135 31.94 -19.18 -39.86
N GLY A 136 31.63 -19.95 -38.82
CA GLY A 136 32.41 -19.99 -37.58
C GLY A 136 33.89 -20.30 -37.81
N MET A 137 34.74 -19.79 -36.90
CA MET A 137 36.19 -20.03 -36.95
C MET A 137 36.50 -21.51 -36.67
N ASN A 138 36.73 -22.27 -37.74
CA ASN A 138 37.04 -23.70 -37.69
C ASN A 138 38.30 -24.03 -36.87
N GLN A 139 38.32 -25.25 -36.33
CA GLN A 139 39.40 -25.89 -35.54
C GLN A 139 40.83 -25.55 -36.00
N GLU A 140 41.07 -25.48 -37.32
CA GLU A 140 42.37 -25.22 -37.95
C GLU A 140 43.01 -23.90 -37.50
N THR A 141 42.23 -22.89 -37.12
CA THR A 141 42.78 -21.62 -36.59
C THR A 141 43.37 -21.76 -35.19
N MET A 142 42.94 -22.77 -34.42
CA MET A 142 43.41 -23.02 -33.05
C MET A 142 44.74 -23.78 -33.04
N ASP A 143 44.89 -24.80 -33.90
CA ASP A 143 46.18 -25.48 -34.08
C ASP A 143 47.24 -24.52 -34.63
N ALA A 144 46.86 -23.66 -35.58
CA ALA A 144 47.72 -22.59 -36.08
C ALA A 144 48.07 -21.50 -35.05
N LEU A 145 47.35 -21.44 -33.92
CA LEU A 145 47.67 -20.56 -32.77
C LEU A 145 48.67 -21.24 -31.84
N ALA A 146 48.49 -22.55 -31.58
CA ALA A 146 49.38 -23.36 -30.75
C ALA A 146 50.80 -23.48 -31.33
N GLU A 147 50.95 -23.48 -32.66
CA GLU A 147 52.27 -23.42 -33.32
C GLU A 147 52.93 -22.03 -33.25
N LYS A 148 52.15 -20.94 -33.23
CA LYS A 148 52.67 -19.57 -33.38
C LYS A 148 52.97 -18.87 -32.07
N ASP A 149 52.22 -19.14 -31.01
CA ASP A 149 52.51 -18.63 -29.67
C ASP A 149 52.14 -19.65 -28.57
N PRO A 150 53.09 -20.54 -28.20
CA PRO A 150 52.88 -21.54 -27.16
C PRO A 150 52.89 -20.97 -25.73
N GLU A 151 53.29 -19.71 -25.53
CA GLU A 151 53.13 -19.04 -24.22
C GLU A 151 51.73 -18.45 -24.08
N PHE A 152 51.19 -17.81 -25.12
CA PHE A 152 49.81 -17.33 -25.16
C PHE A 152 48.78 -18.47 -25.12
N TYR A 153 49.03 -19.59 -25.83
CA TYR A 153 48.15 -20.76 -25.76
C TYR A 153 48.13 -21.41 -24.36
N LYS A 154 49.28 -21.45 -23.66
CA LYS A 154 49.32 -21.84 -22.24
C LYS A 154 48.60 -20.84 -21.34
N PHE A 155 48.82 -19.54 -21.56
CA PHE A 155 48.17 -18.48 -20.79
C PHE A 155 46.64 -18.56 -20.89
N LEU A 156 46.09 -18.79 -22.08
CA LEU A 156 44.67 -19.09 -22.28
C LEU A 156 44.24 -20.35 -21.53
N LYS A 157 44.98 -21.46 -21.69
CA LYS A 157 44.65 -22.74 -21.04
C LYS A 157 44.73 -22.71 -19.50
N GLU A 158 45.51 -21.81 -18.93
CA GLU A 158 45.67 -21.64 -17.48
C GLU A 158 44.72 -20.58 -16.88
N ASN A 159 44.19 -19.62 -17.67
CA ASN A 159 43.37 -18.51 -17.18
C ASN A 159 41.90 -18.52 -17.66
N ASP A 160 41.60 -19.07 -18.84
CA ASP A 160 40.24 -19.17 -19.39
C ASP A 160 40.07 -20.45 -20.26
N PRO A 161 40.01 -21.65 -19.63
CA PRO A 161 39.83 -22.90 -20.36
C PRO A 161 38.44 -23.05 -21.00
N ASP A 162 37.43 -22.31 -20.53
CA ASP A 162 36.09 -22.27 -21.14
C ASP A 162 36.13 -21.59 -22.54
N ALA A 163 37.20 -20.84 -22.88
CA ALA A 163 37.44 -20.25 -24.20
C ALA A 163 38.12 -21.19 -25.23
N LEU A 164 38.39 -22.45 -24.86
CA LEU A 164 39.00 -23.47 -25.73
C LEU A 164 38.01 -24.59 -26.14
N ASP A 165 36.81 -24.62 -25.56
CA ASP A 165 35.85 -25.74 -25.66
C ASP A 165 34.64 -25.35 -26.53
N PHE A 166 34.90 -25.13 -27.84
CA PHE A 166 33.88 -24.84 -28.85
C PHE A 166 33.10 -26.12 -29.23
N ASP A 167 32.14 -26.49 -28.39
CA ASP A 167 31.13 -27.51 -28.69
C ASP A 167 29.97 -26.89 -29.48
N ASP A 168 29.98 -27.11 -30.81
CA ASP A 168 28.98 -26.58 -31.76
C ASP A 168 27.54 -27.10 -31.53
N ASN A 169 27.30 -27.97 -30.53
CA ASN A 169 25.95 -28.39 -30.12
C ASN A 169 25.37 -27.55 -28.97
N ALA A 170 25.98 -26.41 -28.62
CA ALA A 170 25.46 -25.48 -27.62
C ALA A 170 24.29 -24.64 -28.17
N ASP A 171 23.18 -25.30 -28.54
CA ASP A 171 22.02 -24.69 -29.19
C ASP A 171 21.49 -23.46 -28.40
N LEU A 172 21.43 -22.33 -29.09
CA LEU A 172 21.00 -21.04 -28.55
C LEU A 172 19.51 -20.77 -28.78
N ALA A 173 18.81 -21.58 -29.58
CA ALA A 173 17.38 -21.43 -29.86
C ALA A 173 16.49 -21.88 -28.68
N GLU A 174 16.86 -22.97 -27.98
CA GLU A 174 16.06 -23.55 -26.88
C GLU A 174 15.61 -22.51 -25.84
N VAL A 175 16.44 -21.51 -25.54
CA VAL A 175 16.18 -20.53 -24.47
C VAL A 175 15.24 -19.40 -24.94
N ASP A 176 15.18 -19.14 -26.24
CA ASP A 176 14.34 -18.09 -26.85
C ASP A 176 12.94 -18.64 -27.15
N GLU A 177 12.84 -19.87 -27.70
CA GLU A 177 11.56 -20.56 -27.92
C GLU A 177 10.80 -20.77 -26.59
N LEU A 178 11.49 -21.24 -25.54
CA LEU A 178 10.91 -21.42 -24.20
C LEU A 178 10.63 -20.10 -23.44
N SER A 179 10.82 -18.95 -24.08
CA SER A 179 10.41 -17.62 -23.59
C SER A 179 9.30 -16.97 -24.42
N ALA A 180 8.87 -17.57 -25.54
CA ALA A 180 7.88 -16.99 -26.45
C ALA A 180 6.42 -17.27 -26.04
N GLY A 181 6.16 -18.27 -25.19
CA GLY A 181 4.80 -18.78 -24.92
C GLY A 181 3.88 -17.93 -24.02
N GLU A 182 4.37 -16.86 -23.37
CA GLU A 182 3.62 -16.15 -22.30
C GLU A 182 3.05 -14.75 -22.66
N ASP A 183 3.18 -14.25 -23.90
CA ASP A 183 2.72 -12.87 -24.26
C ASP A 183 2.09 -12.80 -25.67
N SER A 184 1.01 -13.54 -25.93
CA SER A 184 0.25 -13.47 -27.21
C SER A 184 -1.29 -13.62 -27.09
N GLU A 185 -2.02 -12.51 -26.93
CA GLU A 185 -3.41 -12.41 -27.42
C GLU A 185 -3.43 -11.63 -28.75
N ALA A 186 -3.88 -12.30 -29.82
CA ALA A 186 -4.37 -11.78 -31.10
C ALA A 186 -3.51 -10.81 -31.95
N GLU A 187 -3.01 -11.30 -33.09
CA GLU A 187 -3.38 -10.76 -34.42
C GLU A 187 -3.22 -11.83 -35.54
N GLU A 188 -3.53 -11.49 -36.80
CA GLU A 188 -4.19 -12.36 -37.80
C GLU A 188 -3.34 -13.42 -38.57
N GLU A 189 -4.05 -14.29 -39.32
CA GLU A 189 -3.53 -15.42 -40.13
C GLU A 189 -2.69 -15.01 -41.36
N GLN A 190 -1.72 -15.86 -41.75
CA GLN A 190 -1.67 -16.38 -43.13
C GLN A 190 -0.74 -17.62 -43.32
N PRO A 191 -1.08 -18.60 -44.17
CA PRO A 191 -0.37 -19.88 -44.24
C PRO A 191 0.75 -19.94 -45.31
N LYS A 192 1.87 -20.60 -44.99
CA LYS A 192 2.91 -20.98 -45.98
C LYS A 192 2.83 -22.46 -46.41
N LYS A 193 3.31 -22.71 -47.63
CA LYS A 193 2.90 -23.84 -48.49
C LYS A 193 3.63 -25.16 -48.19
N LYS A 194 2.92 -26.27 -48.43
CA LYS A 194 3.45 -27.64 -48.48
C LYS A 194 4.55 -27.80 -49.53
N GLN A 195 5.62 -28.53 -49.20
CA GLN A 195 6.43 -29.30 -50.16
C GLN A 195 6.44 -30.80 -49.77
N LYS A 196 7.07 -31.65 -50.60
CA LYS A 196 6.72 -33.09 -50.74
C LYS A 196 7.72 -34.06 -50.10
N LYS A 197 7.22 -35.23 -49.69
CA LYS A 197 8.00 -36.41 -49.24
C LYS A 197 8.57 -37.23 -50.40
N ALA A 198 9.80 -37.73 -50.22
CA ALA A 198 10.29 -39.08 -50.54
C ALA A 198 11.39 -39.38 -49.50
N LYS A 199 11.38 -40.43 -48.67
CA LYS A 199 11.54 -41.88 -48.95
C LYS A 199 12.86 -42.18 -49.69
N HIS A 200 13.72 -43.11 -49.24
CA HIS A 200 13.40 -44.38 -48.55
C HIS A 200 14.56 -44.91 -47.66
N ALA A 201 14.24 -45.47 -46.47
CA ALA A 201 14.99 -46.49 -45.69
C ALA A 201 16.47 -46.18 -45.25
N GLU A 202 17.10 -46.86 -44.28
CA GLU A 202 16.74 -48.10 -43.54
C GLU A 202 16.54 -47.87 -42.02
N GLU A 203 16.43 -48.97 -41.25
CA GLU A 203 15.93 -49.04 -39.88
C GLU A 203 17.06 -49.11 -38.85
N GLU A 204 16.99 -48.31 -37.79
CA GLU A 204 17.52 -48.70 -36.48
C GLU A 204 16.53 -48.27 -35.39
N GLN A 205 16.25 -49.17 -34.45
CA GLN A 205 15.27 -48.95 -33.38
C GLN A 205 15.97 -48.45 -32.12
N THR A 206 15.79 -47.16 -31.80
CA THR A 206 15.98 -46.63 -30.45
C THR A 206 14.73 -45.90 -30.02
N GLU A 207 14.15 -46.32 -28.90
CA GLU A 207 12.93 -45.73 -28.34
C GLU A 207 13.25 -44.36 -27.74
N ALA A 208 12.72 -43.30 -28.35
CA ALA A 208 12.84 -41.94 -27.85
C ALA A 208 11.84 -41.69 -26.70
N GLU A 209 12.05 -42.34 -25.56
CA GLU A 209 11.50 -41.87 -24.29
C GLU A 209 12.17 -40.53 -23.90
N GLY A 210 11.43 -39.65 -23.21
CA GLY A 210 11.86 -38.26 -22.98
C GLY A 210 13.11 -38.15 -22.10
N ASP A 211 14.15 -37.47 -22.59
CA ASP A 211 15.45 -37.25 -21.95
C ASP A 211 15.41 -36.23 -20.79
N SER A 212 14.46 -36.42 -19.86
CA SER A 212 14.43 -35.69 -18.58
C SER A 212 15.50 -36.25 -17.66
N LYS A 213 16.58 -35.49 -17.42
CA LYS A 213 17.73 -35.99 -16.67
C LYS A 213 17.45 -35.95 -15.17
N GLU A 214 17.64 -37.08 -14.48
CA GLU A 214 17.46 -37.13 -13.03
C GLU A 214 18.53 -36.29 -12.32
N LEU A 215 18.10 -35.37 -11.47
CA LEU A 215 19.00 -34.48 -10.74
C LEU A 215 19.49 -35.15 -9.45
N THR A 216 20.78 -35.49 -9.41
CA THR A 216 21.41 -36.12 -8.25
C THR A 216 22.21 -35.12 -7.40
N ALA A 217 22.36 -35.42 -6.10
CA ALA A 217 23.14 -34.57 -5.18
C ALA A 217 24.61 -34.39 -5.62
N ALA A 218 25.19 -35.37 -6.33
CA ALA A 218 26.55 -35.28 -6.88
C ALA A 218 26.67 -34.21 -7.98
N ILE A 219 25.67 -34.08 -8.86
CA ILE A 219 25.61 -33.04 -9.89
C ILE A 219 25.52 -31.66 -9.23
N VAL A 220 24.64 -31.50 -8.24
CA VAL A 220 24.46 -30.23 -7.50
C VAL A 220 25.71 -29.86 -6.70
N ALA A 221 26.41 -30.84 -6.12
CA ALA A 221 27.71 -30.62 -5.47
C ALA A 221 28.80 -30.18 -6.47
N GLY A 222 28.80 -30.74 -7.69
CA GLY A 222 29.65 -30.29 -8.79
C GLY A 222 29.40 -28.83 -9.16
N TRP A 223 28.15 -28.45 -9.42
CA TRP A 223 27.77 -27.05 -9.72
C TRP A 223 28.10 -26.10 -8.56
N ARG A 224 27.92 -26.55 -7.30
CA ARG A 224 28.30 -25.81 -6.09
C ARG A 224 29.81 -25.56 -6.00
N LYS A 225 30.64 -26.47 -6.52
CA LYS A 225 32.08 -26.27 -6.65
C LYS A 225 32.40 -25.27 -7.77
N SER A 226 31.92 -25.52 -8.98
CA SER A 226 32.21 -24.67 -10.16
C SER A 226 31.75 -23.22 -9.98
N MET A 227 30.61 -22.96 -9.36
CA MET A 227 30.17 -21.58 -9.10
C MET A 227 30.96 -20.86 -7.99
N LYS A 228 31.68 -21.59 -7.13
CA LYS A 228 32.52 -21.00 -6.06
C LYS A 228 33.97 -20.81 -6.45
N GLU A 229 34.53 -21.76 -7.19
CA GLU A 229 35.95 -21.79 -7.52
C GLU A 229 36.25 -21.11 -8.87
N SER A 230 35.45 -21.36 -9.92
CA SER A 230 35.62 -20.75 -11.24
C SER A 230 34.50 -19.78 -11.64
N GLN A 231 33.46 -19.64 -10.82
CA GLN A 231 32.29 -18.77 -11.06
C GLN A 231 31.66 -19.01 -12.46
N SER A 232 31.70 -20.26 -12.96
CA SER A 232 31.36 -20.57 -14.36
C SER A 232 29.88 -20.35 -14.68
N LEU A 233 29.64 -19.59 -15.75
CA LEU A 233 28.30 -19.28 -16.25
C LEU A 233 27.56 -20.52 -16.81
N ARG A 234 28.29 -21.55 -17.28
CA ARG A 234 27.69 -22.82 -17.76
C ARG A 234 26.98 -23.54 -16.60
N ALA A 235 27.60 -23.54 -15.41
CA ALA A 235 26.98 -24.04 -14.18
C ALA A 235 25.80 -23.17 -13.72
N THR A 236 25.92 -21.84 -13.76
CA THR A 236 24.82 -20.92 -13.38
C THR A 236 23.58 -21.10 -14.25
N ARG A 237 23.73 -21.30 -15.57
CA ARG A 237 22.60 -21.61 -16.47
C ARG A 237 21.85 -22.88 -16.03
N GLN A 238 22.59 -23.97 -15.78
CA GLN A 238 21.98 -25.24 -15.36
C GLN A 238 21.29 -25.15 -13.99
N VAL A 239 21.88 -24.42 -13.02
CA VAL A 239 21.27 -24.19 -11.71
C VAL A 239 19.99 -23.33 -11.83
N VAL A 240 19.93 -22.36 -12.75
CA VAL A 240 18.69 -21.59 -13.01
C VAL A 240 17.59 -22.46 -13.61
N LEU A 241 17.92 -23.37 -14.55
CA LEU A 241 16.96 -24.32 -15.11
C LEU A 241 16.45 -25.30 -14.04
N ALA A 242 17.36 -25.92 -13.27
CA ALA A 242 16.99 -26.80 -12.16
C ALA A 242 16.17 -26.06 -11.07
N PHE A 243 16.43 -24.77 -10.85
CA PHE A 243 15.66 -23.93 -9.92
C PHE A 243 14.27 -23.56 -10.47
N ARG A 244 14.10 -23.40 -11.79
CA ARG A 244 12.77 -23.29 -12.43
C ARG A 244 11.97 -24.57 -12.20
N CYS A 245 12.53 -25.73 -12.55
CA CYS A 245 11.89 -27.03 -12.29
C CYS A 245 11.53 -27.19 -10.81
N ALA A 246 12.45 -26.83 -9.89
CA ALA A 246 12.20 -26.87 -8.45
C ALA A 246 11.02 -25.98 -8.00
N ALA A 247 10.84 -24.78 -8.57
CA ALA A 247 9.72 -23.90 -8.22
C ALA A 247 8.36 -24.51 -8.61
N HIS A 248 8.28 -25.10 -9.81
CA HIS A 248 7.06 -25.68 -10.39
C HIS A 248 6.76 -27.14 -9.99
N LEU A 249 7.59 -27.76 -9.12
CA LEU A 249 7.46 -29.17 -8.70
C LEU A 249 6.10 -29.60 -8.09
N ASN A 250 5.22 -28.66 -7.75
CA ASN A 250 3.97 -28.91 -7.03
C ASN A 250 2.72 -28.46 -7.82
N GLU A 251 2.83 -28.25 -9.13
CA GLU A 251 1.73 -27.85 -10.00
C GLU A 251 1.34 -29.01 -10.92
N ASP A 252 0.07 -29.42 -10.87
CA ASP A 252 -0.48 -30.44 -11.78
C ASP A 252 -0.75 -29.86 -13.19
N ASP A 253 -0.87 -28.53 -13.31
CA ASP A 253 -1.10 -27.78 -14.56
C ASP A 253 0.25 -27.41 -15.25
N ILE A 254 1.13 -28.40 -15.45
CA ILE A 254 2.31 -28.25 -16.31
C ILE A 254 1.86 -28.49 -17.76
N ASP A 255 1.95 -27.48 -18.64
CA ASP A 255 1.61 -27.62 -20.06
C ASP A 255 2.39 -28.79 -20.68
N GLU A 256 1.70 -29.69 -21.41
CA GLU A 256 2.27 -30.93 -21.96
C GLU A 256 3.45 -30.67 -22.95
N ASP A 257 3.52 -29.47 -23.53
CA ASP A 257 4.61 -29.03 -24.40
C ASP A 257 5.88 -28.55 -23.63
N SER A 258 5.80 -28.35 -22.31
CA SER A 258 6.89 -27.77 -21.51
C SER A 258 7.88 -28.80 -20.97
N GLN A 259 8.79 -29.27 -21.84
CA GLN A 259 9.80 -30.28 -21.48
C GLN A 259 10.71 -29.85 -20.32
N GLN A 260 10.46 -30.39 -19.13
CA GLN A 260 11.29 -30.15 -17.95
C GLN A 260 12.62 -30.92 -18.05
N LYS A 261 13.70 -30.19 -18.34
CA LYS A 261 15.06 -30.73 -18.57
C LYS A 261 15.68 -31.44 -17.36
N TRP A 262 15.11 -31.27 -16.15
CA TRP A 262 15.60 -31.83 -14.89
C TRP A 262 14.46 -32.38 -14.02
N THR A 263 14.53 -33.66 -13.65
CA THR A 263 13.56 -34.34 -12.78
C THR A 263 14.13 -34.47 -11.36
N ILE A 264 13.38 -34.01 -10.34
CA ILE A 264 13.87 -33.89 -8.95
C ILE A 264 13.12 -34.83 -8.01
N ASN A 265 13.63 -36.05 -7.84
CA ASN A 265 12.98 -37.11 -7.06
C ASN A 265 13.27 -37.07 -5.54
N SER A 266 14.15 -36.18 -5.06
CA SER A 266 14.60 -36.13 -3.66
C SER A 266 14.37 -34.76 -3.00
N PRO A 267 13.70 -34.71 -1.83
CA PRO A 267 13.57 -33.47 -1.03
C PRO A 267 14.90 -32.86 -0.57
N GLU A 268 15.95 -33.68 -0.43
CA GLU A 268 17.29 -33.20 -0.08
C GLU A 268 17.92 -32.46 -1.26
N VAL A 269 17.82 -33.02 -2.47
CA VAL A 269 18.30 -32.38 -3.71
C VAL A 269 17.52 -31.09 -3.98
N PHE A 270 16.20 -31.09 -3.82
CA PHE A 270 15.38 -29.88 -3.91
C PHE A 270 15.89 -28.76 -3.01
N ASN A 271 16.14 -29.06 -1.73
CA ASN A 271 16.65 -28.08 -0.77
C ASN A 271 18.05 -27.60 -1.16
N ASP A 272 18.95 -28.51 -1.54
CA ASP A 272 20.32 -28.17 -1.94
C ASP A 272 20.37 -27.30 -3.21
N VAL A 273 19.46 -27.51 -4.17
CA VAL A 273 19.27 -26.67 -5.37
C VAL A 273 18.75 -25.29 -5.01
N VAL A 274 17.67 -25.20 -4.21
CA VAL A 274 17.09 -23.93 -3.78
C VAL A 274 18.09 -23.10 -2.98
N VAL A 275 18.81 -23.72 -2.03
CA VAL A 275 19.82 -23.04 -1.22
C VAL A 275 21.07 -22.67 -2.04
N LEU A 276 21.43 -23.46 -3.05
CA LEU A 276 22.51 -23.11 -3.99
C LEU A 276 22.13 -21.92 -4.87
N ALA A 277 20.96 -21.96 -5.49
CA ALA A 277 20.43 -20.93 -6.37
C ALA A 277 20.34 -19.57 -5.66
N LEU A 278 19.64 -19.53 -4.52
CA LEU A 278 19.38 -18.30 -3.76
C LEU A 278 20.64 -17.66 -3.15
N LYS A 279 21.76 -18.37 -3.06
CA LYS A 279 23.03 -17.86 -2.51
C LYS A 279 24.06 -17.52 -3.57
N GLU A 280 24.29 -18.43 -4.52
CA GLU A 280 25.45 -18.34 -5.42
C GLU A 280 25.12 -17.72 -6.79
N ILE A 281 23.86 -17.74 -7.25
CA ILE A 281 23.49 -17.02 -8.48
C ILE A 281 23.73 -15.50 -8.32
N PRO A 282 23.32 -14.83 -7.22
CA PRO A 282 23.58 -13.41 -7.05
C PRO A 282 25.07 -13.04 -6.93
N THR A 283 25.92 -13.95 -6.41
CA THR A 283 27.36 -13.70 -6.29
C THR A 283 28.08 -13.87 -7.63
N VAL A 284 27.76 -14.92 -8.39
CA VAL A 284 28.34 -15.14 -9.74
C VAL A 284 27.92 -14.04 -10.71
N ILE A 285 26.64 -13.63 -10.73
CA ILE A 285 26.19 -12.53 -11.59
C ILE A 285 26.93 -11.22 -11.27
N ASN A 286 27.17 -10.94 -9.98
CA ASN A 286 27.93 -9.76 -9.56
C ASN A 286 29.44 -9.84 -9.85
N HIS A 287 30.00 -11.02 -10.11
CA HIS A 287 31.36 -11.13 -10.64
C HIS A 287 31.42 -10.77 -12.13
N HIS A 288 30.52 -11.33 -12.94
CA HIS A 288 30.54 -11.14 -14.40
C HIS A 288 29.97 -9.80 -14.88
N LEU A 289 29.07 -9.19 -14.10
CA LEU A 289 28.50 -7.86 -14.32
C LEU A 289 28.54 -7.05 -13.02
N PRO A 290 29.72 -6.58 -12.55
CA PRO A 290 29.81 -5.86 -11.30
C PRO A 290 28.96 -4.59 -11.31
N VAL A 291 28.11 -4.44 -10.28
CA VAL A 291 27.27 -3.25 -10.09
C VAL A 291 28.18 -2.02 -9.90
N LYS A 292 27.89 -0.94 -10.64
CA LYS A 292 28.66 0.30 -10.59
C LYS A 292 27.85 1.40 -9.92
N GLU A 293 28.52 2.28 -9.19
CA GLU A 293 27.92 3.48 -8.63
C GLU A 293 28.45 4.71 -9.37
N SER A 294 27.53 5.54 -9.86
CA SER A 294 27.83 6.84 -10.45
C SER A 294 28.37 7.78 -9.36
N ALA A 295 29.19 8.76 -9.74
CA ALA A 295 29.57 9.88 -8.87
C ALA A 295 28.37 10.67 -8.27
N SER A 296 27.16 10.43 -8.78
CA SER A 296 25.89 10.93 -8.23
C SER A 296 25.24 10.02 -7.16
N GLY A 297 25.92 8.96 -6.70
CA GLY A 297 25.38 7.95 -5.79
C GLY A 297 24.33 7.01 -6.41
N ARG A 298 24.16 7.05 -7.75
CA ARG A 298 23.21 6.18 -8.46
C ARG A 298 23.84 4.85 -8.81
N VAL A 299 23.22 3.78 -8.31
CA VAL A 299 23.53 2.39 -8.61
C VAL A 299 23.05 2.04 -10.03
N TYR A 300 23.91 1.48 -10.87
CA TYR A 300 23.58 1.06 -12.24
C TYR A 300 24.42 -0.14 -12.72
N VAL A 301 23.99 -0.75 -13.83
CA VAL A 301 24.67 -1.86 -14.51
C VAL A 301 24.83 -1.49 -15.99
N GLN A 302 25.89 -1.98 -16.65
CA GLN A 302 26.11 -1.70 -18.08
C GLN A 302 25.24 -2.61 -18.95
N THR A 303 24.08 -2.09 -19.34
CA THR A 303 23.07 -2.75 -20.19
C THR A 303 23.56 -3.04 -21.62
N ASP A 304 24.50 -2.25 -22.11
CA ASP A 304 24.78 -2.12 -23.55
C ASP A 304 25.80 -3.14 -24.06
N SER A 305 26.01 -4.24 -23.32
CA SER A 305 27.02 -5.26 -23.60
C SER A 305 26.38 -6.57 -24.06
N LYS A 306 27.02 -7.29 -25.00
CA LYS A 306 26.63 -8.66 -25.38
C LYS A 306 26.56 -9.62 -24.18
N LYS A 307 27.35 -9.38 -23.12
CA LYS A 307 27.27 -10.14 -21.86
C LYS A 307 25.96 -9.86 -21.09
N PHE A 308 25.44 -8.62 -21.12
CA PHE A 308 24.17 -8.29 -20.49
C PHE A 308 22.97 -8.88 -21.24
N SER A 309 22.95 -8.91 -22.58
CA SER A 309 21.82 -9.51 -23.30
C SER A 309 21.66 -11.00 -22.96
N THR A 310 22.73 -11.79 -23.03
CA THR A 310 22.69 -13.22 -22.65
C THR A 310 22.33 -13.44 -21.18
N LEU A 311 22.85 -12.63 -20.26
CA LEU A 311 22.52 -12.75 -18.83
C LEU A 311 21.14 -12.18 -18.48
N SER A 312 20.54 -11.33 -19.32
CA SER A 312 19.21 -10.76 -19.08
C SER A 312 18.10 -11.80 -19.13
N LEU A 313 18.21 -12.79 -20.02
CA LEU A 313 17.25 -13.88 -20.14
C LEU A 313 17.31 -14.77 -18.89
N LEU A 314 18.52 -15.18 -18.48
CA LEU A 314 18.78 -15.89 -17.24
C LEU A 314 18.22 -15.15 -16.01
N LEU A 315 18.42 -13.82 -15.94
CA LEU A 315 17.88 -12.97 -14.87
C LEU A 315 16.34 -12.91 -14.87
N LYS A 316 15.68 -12.86 -16.03
CA LYS A 316 14.20 -12.94 -16.12
C LYS A 316 13.71 -14.28 -15.58
N THR A 317 14.25 -15.40 -16.09
CA THR A 317 13.85 -16.75 -15.69
C THR A 317 14.06 -16.98 -14.19
N TYR A 318 15.22 -16.59 -13.66
CA TYR A 318 15.52 -16.67 -12.22
C TYR A 318 14.59 -15.81 -11.37
N THR A 319 14.24 -14.59 -11.82
CA THR A 319 13.31 -13.70 -11.09
C THR A 319 11.88 -14.26 -11.13
N SER A 320 11.45 -14.84 -12.25
CA SER A 320 10.13 -15.48 -12.36
C SER A 320 10.03 -16.70 -11.44
N ALA A 321 11.03 -17.59 -11.47
CA ALA A 321 11.12 -18.73 -10.55
C ALA A 321 11.17 -18.31 -9.07
N ILE A 322 11.84 -17.21 -8.72
CA ILE A 322 11.77 -16.61 -7.37
C ILE A 322 10.34 -16.17 -7.02
N MET A 323 9.67 -15.45 -7.92
CA MET A 323 8.31 -14.95 -7.67
C MET A 323 7.29 -16.07 -7.52
N HIS A 324 7.45 -17.14 -8.31
CA HIS A 324 6.66 -18.35 -8.24
C HIS A 324 6.91 -19.12 -6.93
N LEU A 325 8.17 -19.42 -6.61
CA LEU A 325 8.57 -20.09 -5.38
C LEU A 325 8.12 -19.34 -4.12
N LEU A 326 8.12 -18.00 -4.13
CA LEU A 326 7.54 -17.22 -3.03
C LEU A 326 6.05 -17.52 -2.81
N GLY A 327 5.29 -17.76 -3.88
CA GLY A 327 3.87 -18.10 -3.82
C GLY A 327 3.58 -19.50 -3.25
N THR A 328 4.48 -20.46 -3.44
CA THR A 328 4.33 -21.84 -2.96
C THR A 328 4.93 -22.08 -1.56
N LEU A 329 5.87 -21.24 -1.12
CA LEU A 329 6.53 -21.39 0.19
C LEU A 329 5.66 -20.99 1.39
N SER A 330 5.72 -21.81 2.45
CA SER A 330 5.05 -21.57 3.74
C SER A 330 5.97 -21.49 4.96
N ASP A 331 7.25 -21.86 4.84
CA ASP A 331 8.24 -21.73 5.92
C ASP A 331 8.89 -20.33 5.96
N ASP A 332 8.90 -19.70 7.13
CA ASP A 332 9.42 -18.34 7.33
C ASP A 332 10.93 -18.22 7.07
N ARG A 333 11.71 -19.27 7.32
CA ARG A 333 13.17 -19.24 7.10
C ARG A 333 13.48 -19.24 5.61
N THR A 334 12.76 -20.05 4.85
CA THR A 334 12.91 -20.20 3.40
C THR A 334 12.32 -18.98 2.68
N LEU A 335 11.13 -18.49 3.08
CA LEU A 335 10.59 -17.20 2.62
C LEU A 335 11.59 -16.05 2.84
N LYS A 336 12.21 -15.98 4.03
CA LYS A 336 13.24 -14.98 4.33
C LYS A 336 14.47 -15.12 3.43
N LEU A 337 14.95 -16.34 3.19
CA LEU A 337 16.10 -16.58 2.31
C LEU A 337 15.79 -16.12 0.87
N THR A 338 14.62 -16.50 0.34
CA THR A 338 14.15 -16.13 -1.00
C THR A 338 13.96 -14.63 -1.15
N LEU A 339 13.33 -13.96 -0.18
CA LEU A 339 13.20 -12.49 -0.16
C LEU A 339 14.58 -11.79 -0.07
N SER A 340 15.51 -12.35 0.70
CA SER A 340 16.86 -11.80 0.83
C SER A 340 17.64 -11.85 -0.48
N ALA A 341 17.52 -12.97 -1.23
CA ALA A 341 18.15 -13.19 -2.52
C ALA A 341 17.71 -12.22 -3.63
N ILE A 342 16.54 -11.58 -3.50
CA ILE A 342 16.09 -10.51 -4.41
C ILE A 342 16.98 -9.26 -4.27
N THR A 343 17.42 -8.91 -3.07
CA THR A 343 18.04 -7.60 -2.79
C THR A 343 19.30 -7.32 -3.64
N PRO A 344 20.23 -8.27 -3.85
CA PRO A 344 21.39 -8.05 -4.70
C PRO A 344 21.08 -8.02 -6.20
N ILE A 345 20.00 -8.67 -6.67
CA ILE A 345 19.65 -8.70 -8.10
C ILE A 345 18.83 -7.48 -8.57
N LEU A 346 18.27 -6.69 -7.65
CA LEU A 346 17.49 -5.49 -8.01
C LEU A 346 18.18 -4.52 -9.00
N PRO A 347 19.50 -4.22 -8.93
CA PRO A 347 20.16 -3.29 -9.86
C PRO A 347 20.12 -3.74 -11.33
N TYR A 348 20.10 -5.05 -11.58
CA TYR A 348 20.07 -5.63 -12.92
C TYR A 348 18.67 -5.61 -13.54
N LEU A 349 17.63 -5.54 -12.69
CA LEU A 349 16.23 -5.58 -13.11
C LEU A 349 15.67 -4.22 -13.52
N LEU A 350 16.40 -3.11 -13.28
CA LEU A 350 15.87 -1.74 -13.45
C LEU A 350 15.49 -1.37 -14.90
N SER A 351 16.01 -2.07 -15.89
CA SER A 351 15.59 -1.97 -17.30
C SER A 351 14.22 -2.64 -17.54
N PHE A 352 13.89 -3.72 -16.84
CA PHE A 352 12.72 -4.56 -17.06
C PHE A 352 11.49 -4.06 -16.29
N LYS A 353 10.98 -2.88 -16.66
CA LYS A 353 9.92 -2.18 -15.90
C LYS A 353 8.62 -3.00 -15.71
N LYS A 354 8.22 -3.85 -16.69
CA LYS A 354 7.12 -4.84 -16.52
C LYS A 354 7.40 -5.75 -15.31
N LEU A 355 8.55 -6.43 -15.32
CA LEU A 355 9.00 -7.38 -14.29
C LEU A 355 9.17 -6.70 -12.93
N VAL A 356 9.73 -5.48 -12.89
CA VAL A 356 9.85 -4.70 -11.64
C VAL A 356 8.48 -4.34 -11.04
N LYS A 357 7.47 -3.98 -11.86
CA LYS A 357 6.09 -3.74 -11.36
C LYS A 357 5.45 -5.02 -10.81
N ALA A 358 5.72 -6.18 -11.42
CA ALA A 358 5.22 -7.47 -10.96
C ALA A 358 5.92 -7.94 -9.66
N LEU A 359 7.25 -7.89 -9.62
CA LEU A 359 8.08 -8.22 -8.45
C LEU A 359 7.73 -7.32 -7.25
N ALA A 360 7.56 -6.02 -7.46
CA ALA A 360 7.15 -5.09 -6.41
C ALA A 360 5.78 -5.46 -5.82
N LYS A 361 4.80 -5.85 -6.65
CA LYS A 361 3.49 -6.35 -6.18
C LYS A 361 3.61 -7.66 -5.40
N ALA A 362 4.40 -8.62 -5.89
CA ALA A 362 4.65 -9.88 -5.20
C ALA A 362 5.25 -9.65 -3.80
N VAL A 363 6.32 -8.85 -3.70
CA VAL A 363 6.96 -8.52 -2.41
C VAL A 363 6.03 -7.72 -1.49
N VAL A 364 5.23 -6.80 -2.03
CA VAL A 364 4.20 -6.08 -1.27
C VAL A 364 3.16 -7.03 -0.66
N ASN A 365 2.77 -8.11 -1.35
CA ASN A 365 1.83 -9.09 -0.80
C ASN A 365 2.38 -9.71 0.49
N PHE A 366 3.63 -10.20 0.51
CA PHE A 366 4.23 -10.77 1.73
C PHE A 366 4.43 -9.74 2.84
N TRP A 367 4.75 -8.50 2.50
CA TRP A 367 4.83 -7.40 3.47
C TRP A 367 3.46 -7.02 4.06
N ALA A 368 2.39 -7.04 3.25
CA ALA A 368 1.05 -6.62 3.65
C ALA A 368 0.22 -7.71 4.35
N GLN A 369 0.32 -8.96 3.88
CA GLN A 369 -0.52 -10.09 4.24
C GLN A 369 -0.63 -10.29 5.76
N PRO A 370 -1.83 -10.35 6.36
CA PRO A 370 -2.00 -10.46 7.82
C PRO A 370 -1.30 -11.66 8.49
N ALA A 371 -1.09 -12.76 7.75
CA ALA A 371 -0.44 -13.97 8.25
C ALA A 371 1.10 -13.88 8.32
N SER A 372 1.73 -12.94 7.62
CA SER A 372 3.20 -12.83 7.54
C SER A 372 3.83 -12.47 8.88
N SER A 373 4.90 -13.19 9.22
CA SER A 373 5.72 -12.92 10.41
C SER A 373 6.38 -11.55 10.35
N GLU A 374 6.81 -11.05 11.50
CA GLU A 374 7.59 -9.81 11.60
C GLU A 374 8.90 -9.89 10.79
N SER A 375 9.60 -11.03 10.85
CA SER A 375 10.84 -11.32 10.13
C SER A 375 10.65 -11.27 8.60
N THR A 376 9.57 -11.89 8.10
CA THR A 376 9.22 -11.86 6.67
C THR A 376 8.81 -10.46 6.23
N ARG A 377 8.01 -9.72 7.03
CA ARG A 377 7.65 -8.32 6.73
C ARG A 377 8.86 -7.40 6.64
N ILE A 378 9.78 -7.47 7.61
CA ILE A 378 11.00 -6.66 7.62
C ILE A 378 11.86 -6.98 6.38
N THR A 379 12.01 -8.25 6.04
CA THR A 379 12.81 -8.68 4.88
C THR A 379 12.20 -8.19 3.56
N ALA A 380 10.88 -8.35 3.37
CA ALA A 380 10.15 -7.81 2.22
C ALA A 380 10.22 -6.27 2.15
N PHE A 381 10.15 -5.57 3.29
CA PHE A 381 10.31 -4.12 3.34
C PHE A 381 11.71 -3.66 2.91
N LEU A 382 12.77 -4.37 3.29
CA LEU A 382 14.14 -4.03 2.89
C LEU A 382 14.34 -4.12 1.36
N VAL A 383 13.75 -5.12 0.70
CA VAL A 383 13.69 -5.23 -0.77
C VAL A 383 13.01 -3.99 -1.37
N LEU A 384 11.82 -3.63 -0.87
CA LEU A 384 11.06 -2.47 -1.35
C LEU A 384 11.82 -1.14 -1.12
N ARG A 385 12.45 -0.97 0.05
CA ARG A 385 13.27 0.20 0.38
C ARG A 385 14.50 0.32 -0.53
N ARG A 386 15.20 -0.79 -0.82
CA ARG A 386 16.32 -0.79 -1.78
C ARG A 386 15.84 -0.44 -3.18
N LEU A 387 14.69 -0.95 -3.63
CA LEU A 387 14.12 -0.67 -4.95
C LEU A 387 13.71 0.81 -5.11
N VAL A 388 13.10 1.44 -4.09
CA VAL A 388 12.81 2.89 -4.13
C VAL A 388 14.10 3.72 -4.15
N ALA A 389 15.13 3.31 -3.39
CA ALA A 389 16.42 4.01 -3.38
C ALA A 389 17.09 4.03 -4.76
N ILE A 390 17.26 2.87 -5.41
CA ILE A 390 18.01 2.75 -6.67
C ILE A 390 17.17 3.02 -7.93
N GLY A 391 15.84 2.91 -7.85
CA GLY A 391 14.95 3.02 -9.01
C GLY A 391 14.90 4.41 -9.64
N ASP A 392 14.51 4.46 -10.91
CA ASP A 392 14.18 5.71 -11.60
C ASP A 392 12.86 6.32 -11.07
N LYS A 393 12.46 7.49 -11.60
CA LYS A 393 11.23 8.16 -11.13
C LYS A 393 9.97 7.30 -11.29
N GLY A 394 9.85 6.57 -12.42
CA GLY A 394 8.68 5.73 -12.70
C GLY A 394 8.62 4.49 -11.81
N ILE A 395 9.77 3.84 -11.56
CA ILE A 395 9.89 2.72 -10.63
C ILE A 395 9.55 3.18 -9.21
N ARG A 396 10.12 4.30 -8.73
CA ARG A 396 9.80 4.88 -7.41
C ARG A 396 8.31 5.10 -7.24
N GLU A 397 7.67 5.79 -8.19
CA GLU A 397 6.24 6.05 -8.13
C GLU A 397 5.40 4.76 -8.15
N THR A 398 5.75 3.79 -8.99
CA THR A 398 5.07 2.49 -9.10
C THR A 398 5.16 1.69 -7.79
N VAL A 399 6.32 1.69 -7.13
CA VAL A 399 6.52 1.00 -5.85
C VAL A 399 5.79 1.72 -4.73
N LEU A 400 5.84 3.06 -4.64
CA LEU A 400 5.07 3.83 -3.65
C LEU A 400 3.55 3.62 -3.81
N LYS A 401 3.06 3.59 -5.05
CA LYS A 401 1.65 3.26 -5.37
C LYS A 401 1.28 1.86 -4.87
N SER A 402 2.13 0.86 -5.17
CA SER A 402 1.90 -0.54 -4.79
C SER A 402 1.97 -0.74 -3.27
N VAL A 403 2.94 -0.13 -2.58
CA VAL A 403 3.06 -0.15 -1.11
C VAL A 403 1.83 0.45 -0.43
N TYR A 404 1.31 1.58 -0.93
CA TYR A 404 0.09 2.17 -0.37
C TYR A 404 -1.16 1.30 -0.62
N GLN A 405 -1.32 0.74 -1.83
CA GLN A 405 -2.38 -0.24 -2.13
C GLN A 405 -2.33 -1.42 -1.15
N GLY A 406 -1.15 -2.04 -1.00
CA GLY A 406 -0.93 -3.18 -0.10
C GLY A 406 -1.19 -2.85 1.36
N LEU A 407 -0.71 -1.71 1.87
CA LEU A 407 -0.95 -1.25 3.24
C LEU A 407 -2.45 -1.18 3.52
N VAL A 408 -3.22 -0.55 2.62
CA VAL A 408 -4.66 -0.35 2.84
C VAL A 408 -5.43 -1.67 2.70
N GLN A 409 -5.00 -2.60 1.85
CA GLN A 409 -5.57 -3.94 1.77
C GLN A 409 -5.28 -4.77 3.04
N GLY A 410 -4.03 -4.76 3.53
CA GLY A 410 -3.65 -5.39 4.81
C GLY A 410 -4.39 -4.81 6.02
N CYS A 411 -4.71 -3.51 6.00
CA CYS A 411 -5.48 -2.82 7.03
C CYS A 411 -6.99 -3.14 7.04
N ARG A 412 -7.53 -3.96 6.12
CA ARG A 412 -8.97 -4.26 6.03
C ARG A 412 -9.54 -4.92 7.30
N ILE A 413 -8.73 -5.70 8.03
CA ILE A 413 -9.13 -6.41 9.25
C ILE A 413 -8.15 -6.08 10.39
N THR A 414 -8.51 -5.10 11.24
CA THR A 414 -7.78 -4.82 12.48
C THR A 414 -8.40 -5.60 13.65
N ASN A 415 -7.56 -6.34 14.38
CA ASN A 415 -7.88 -7.05 15.62
C ASN A 415 -6.59 -7.18 16.48
N HIS A 416 -6.67 -7.78 17.67
CA HIS A 416 -5.52 -7.93 18.59
C HIS A 416 -4.30 -8.63 17.97
N ASN A 417 -4.50 -9.52 16.99
CA ASN A 417 -3.42 -10.28 16.34
C ASN A 417 -2.81 -9.50 15.18
N THR A 418 -3.60 -8.67 14.47
CA THR A 418 -3.15 -7.94 13.28
C THR A 418 -2.64 -6.52 13.56
N ILE A 419 -3.01 -5.91 14.70
CA ILE A 419 -2.65 -4.52 15.01
C ILE A 419 -1.15 -4.25 15.04
N GLN A 420 -0.33 -5.19 15.54
CA GLN A 420 1.13 -5.02 15.58
C GLN A 420 1.76 -5.05 14.18
N GLY A 421 1.33 -5.99 13.33
CA GLY A 421 1.74 -6.01 11.92
C GLY A 421 1.28 -4.75 11.16
N ILE A 422 0.11 -4.20 11.49
CA ILE A 422 -0.39 -2.94 10.93
C ILE A 422 0.46 -1.74 11.39
N ASN A 423 0.90 -1.68 12.65
CA ASN A 423 1.80 -0.64 13.13
C ASN A 423 3.18 -0.73 12.46
N LEU A 424 3.77 -1.93 12.37
CA LEU A 424 5.01 -2.16 11.63
C LEU A 424 4.91 -1.70 10.17
N MET A 425 3.82 -2.06 9.46
CA MET A 425 3.58 -1.61 8.08
C MET A 425 3.55 -0.08 7.99
N LYS A 426 2.80 0.61 8.86
CA LYS A 426 2.72 2.08 8.82
C LYS A 426 4.07 2.73 9.09
N ASN A 427 4.78 2.25 10.11
CA ASN A 427 6.07 2.81 10.53
C ASN A 427 7.16 2.55 9.47
N SER A 428 7.22 1.36 8.86
CA SER A 428 8.20 1.05 7.81
C SER A 428 7.88 1.75 6.49
N ALA A 429 6.62 1.69 6.01
CA ALA A 429 6.26 2.36 4.75
C ALA A 429 6.44 3.88 4.83
N ALA A 430 6.26 4.50 6.01
CA ALA A 430 6.41 5.94 6.18
C ALA A 430 7.79 6.43 5.71
N GLU A 431 8.85 5.64 5.92
CA GLU A 431 10.22 6.01 5.54
C GLU A 431 10.38 6.30 4.04
N LEU A 432 9.66 5.57 3.19
CA LEU A 432 9.87 5.58 1.73
C LEU A 432 9.54 6.94 1.10
N TRP A 433 8.58 7.67 1.66
CA TRP A 433 8.08 8.94 1.12
C TRP A 433 9.07 10.12 1.25
N GLY A 434 10.20 9.96 1.95
CA GLY A 434 11.28 10.96 2.00
C GLY A 434 12.48 10.66 1.12
N ILE A 435 12.54 9.48 0.47
CA ILE A 435 13.71 9.08 -0.36
C ILE A 435 13.83 9.95 -1.61
N ASP A 436 12.70 10.39 -2.18
CA ASP A 436 12.63 11.38 -3.24
C ASP A 436 11.56 12.42 -2.88
N PRO A 437 11.93 13.62 -2.39
CA PRO A 437 10.95 14.60 -1.91
C PRO A 437 9.91 15.01 -2.96
N SER A 438 10.28 15.00 -4.24
CA SER A 438 9.39 15.39 -5.34
C SER A 438 8.31 14.34 -5.58
N ILE A 439 8.70 13.05 -5.67
CA ILE A 439 7.75 11.95 -5.90
C ILE A 439 6.96 11.64 -4.63
N GLY A 440 7.60 11.75 -3.47
CA GLY A 440 6.96 11.65 -2.17
C GLY A 440 5.83 12.67 -2.03
N TYR A 441 6.10 13.95 -2.33
CA TYR A 441 5.07 14.99 -2.28
C TYR A 441 3.93 14.75 -3.27
N THR A 442 4.20 14.46 -4.55
CA THR A 442 3.13 14.31 -5.56
C THR A 442 2.23 13.09 -5.27
N THR A 443 2.82 11.94 -4.91
CA THR A 443 2.05 10.73 -4.56
C THR A 443 1.23 10.93 -3.29
N ALA A 444 1.83 11.45 -2.21
CA ALA A 444 1.13 11.71 -0.95
C ALA A 444 0.00 12.74 -1.12
N PHE A 445 0.22 13.81 -1.90
CA PHE A 445 -0.82 14.76 -2.25
C PHE A 445 -1.98 14.09 -2.99
N GLY A 446 -1.69 13.24 -3.99
CA GLY A 446 -2.68 12.47 -4.73
C GLY A 446 -3.59 11.63 -3.82
N PHE A 447 -2.98 10.82 -2.94
CA PHE A 447 -3.72 9.96 -2.02
C PHE A 447 -4.53 10.73 -0.97
N ILE A 448 -3.95 11.77 -0.34
CA ILE A 448 -4.68 12.61 0.64
C ILE A 448 -5.84 13.36 -0.05
N ARG A 449 -5.66 13.83 -1.29
CA ARG A 449 -6.71 14.46 -2.10
C ARG A 449 -7.84 13.47 -2.44
N GLN A 450 -7.54 12.21 -2.71
CA GLN A 450 -8.55 11.17 -2.95
C GLN A 450 -9.36 10.86 -1.68
N LEU A 451 -8.71 10.73 -0.51
CA LEU A 451 -9.40 10.62 0.79
C LEU A 451 -10.34 11.83 1.04
N ALA A 452 -9.91 13.04 0.66
CA ALA A 452 -10.74 14.25 0.72
C ALA A 452 -11.96 14.18 -0.20
N ILE A 453 -11.82 13.62 -1.42
CA ILE A 453 -12.91 13.45 -2.39
C ILE A 453 -13.92 12.42 -1.87
N HIS A 454 -13.49 11.26 -1.37
CA HIS A 454 -14.41 10.27 -0.79
C HIS A 454 -15.18 10.82 0.43
N LEU A 455 -14.50 11.59 1.29
CA LEU A 455 -15.16 12.30 2.40
C LEU A 455 -16.19 13.32 1.90
N ARG A 456 -15.82 14.17 0.93
CA ARG A 456 -16.74 15.15 0.32
C ARG A 456 -17.96 14.45 -0.30
N ASN A 457 -17.75 13.36 -1.02
CA ASN A 457 -18.84 12.61 -1.68
C ASN A 457 -19.76 11.95 -0.65
N SER A 458 -19.22 11.48 0.48
CA SER A 458 -20.02 10.99 1.62
C SER A 458 -20.86 12.07 2.31
N ILE A 459 -20.40 13.33 2.30
CA ILE A 459 -21.13 14.48 2.84
C ILE A 459 -22.20 14.97 1.87
N VAL A 460 -21.86 15.14 0.59
CA VAL A 460 -22.75 15.70 -0.45
C VAL A 460 -23.82 14.68 -0.87
N HIS A 461 -23.43 13.44 -1.12
CA HIS A 461 -24.33 12.38 -1.58
C HIS A 461 -24.73 11.48 -0.40
N ASN A 462 -25.46 12.06 0.56
CA ASN A 462 -25.95 11.41 1.79
C ASN A 462 -27.05 10.35 1.53
N LYS A 463 -26.78 9.40 0.63
CA LYS A 463 -27.47 8.12 0.51
C LYS A 463 -27.14 7.31 1.78
N ASN A 464 -28.09 6.51 2.28
CA ASN A 464 -28.02 5.86 3.61
C ASN A 464 -26.77 5.03 3.93
N ASP A 465 -25.94 4.68 2.94
CA ASP A 465 -24.71 3.90 3.12
C ASP A 465 -23.44 4.60 2.63
N ALA A 466 -23.51 5.82 2.08
CA ALA A 466 -22.36 6.55 1.54
C ALA A 466 -21.28 6.84 2.61
N PHE A 467 -21.68 7.02 3.88
CA PHE A 467 -20.73 7.19 4.98
C PHE A 467 -19.80 5.98 5.19
N ARG A 468 -20.18 4.77 4.73
CA ARG A 468 -19.38 3.55 4.89
C ARG A 468 -18.07 3.60 4.11
N MET A 469 -17.98 4.45 3.09
CA MET A 469 -16.75 4.72 2.33
C MET A 469 -15.63 5.31 3.23
N VAL A 470 -16.03 6.06 4.27
CA VAL A 470 -15.14 6.76 5.22
C VAL A 470 -15.06 6.01 6.55
N TYR A 471 -16.17 5.45 7.04
CA TYR A 471 -16.25 4.82 8.36
C TYR A 471 -15.94 3.32 8.29
N ASN A 472 -14.68 3.02 8.00
CA ASN A 472 -14.09 1.68 7.94
C ASN A 472 -12.60 1.71 8.35
N TRP A 473 -11.98 0.54 8.53
CA TRP A 473 -10.58 0.45 8.92
C TRP A 473 -9.59 0.95 7.86
N GLN A 474 -9.87 0.71 6.58
CA GLN A 474 -9.01 1.08 5.46
C GLN A 474 -8.79 2.60 5.41
N PHE A 475 -9.87 3.37 5.47
CA PHE A 475 -9.84 4.83 5.52
C PHE A 475 -9.24 5.36 6.84
N THR A 476 -9.55 4.72 7.97
CA THR A 476 -9.00 5.12 9.29
C THR A 476 -7.48 4.94 9.34
N HIS A 477 -6.96 3.79 8.92
CA HIS A 477 -5.52 3.55 8.83
C HIS A 477 -4.84 4.30 7.70
N SER A 478 -5.56 4.70 6.63
CA SER A 478 -5.02 5.61 5.61
C SER A 478 -4.68 6.96 6.23
N LEU A 479 -5.58 7.56 7.02
CA LEU A 479 -5.31 8.83 7.71
C LEU A 479 -4.22 8.68 8.79
N ASP A 480 -4.22 7.56 9.52
CA ASP A 480 -3.18 7.26 10.51
C ASP A 480 -1.80 7.09 9.86
N PHE A 481 -1.72 6.39 8.72
CA PHE A 481 -0.50 6.24 7.93
C PHE A 481 0.06 7.58 7.46
N TRP A 482 -0.78 8.45 6.88
CA TRP A 482 -0.33 9.79 6.48
C TRP A 482 0.13 10.63 7.68
N SER A 483 -0.43 10.42 8.88
CA SER A 483 0.13 11.05 10.09
C SER A 483 1.51 10.50 10.48
N CYS A 484 1.78 9.21 10.26
CA CYS A 484 3.13 8.64 10.43
C CYS A 484 4.11 9.17 9.39
N VAL A 485 3.72 9.29 8.11
CA VAL A 485 4.55 9.89 7.05
C VAL A 485 4.95 11.33 7.41
N LEU A 486 4.02 12.16 7.83
CA LEU A 486 4.33 13.54 8.23
C LEU A 486 5.16 13.58 9.52
N ALA A 487 4.81 12.76 10.52
CA ALA A 487 5.55 12.70 11.78
C ALA A 487 6.96 12.12 11.67
N TYR A 488 7.26 11.34 10.62
CA TYR A 488 8.61 10.81 10.37
C TYR A 488 9.47 11.76 9.50
N HIS A 489 8.88 12.65 8.69
CA HIS A 489 9.63 13.49 7.73
C HIS A 489 9.55 15.01 7.95
N CYS A 490 8.72 15.50 8.86
CA CYS A 490 8.47 16.94 9.06
C CYS A 490 8.86 17.42 10.47
N THR A 491 9.84 16.75 11.11
CA THR A 491 10.28 17.08 12.47
C THR A 491 11.39 18.15 12.50
N PRO A 492 11.53 18.91 13.60
CA PRO A 492 12.58 19.92 13.74
C PRO A 492 14.00 19.34 13.59
N GLU A 493 14.22 18.10 14.03
CA GLU A 493 15.51 17.41 13.91
C GLU A 493 15.86 17.17 12.44
N LYS A 494 14.91 16.68 11.63
CA LYS A 494 15.14 16.46 10.19
C LYS A 494 15.23 17.75 9.39
N GLU A 495 14.53 18.80 9.83
CA GLU A 495 14.69 20.13 9.25
C GLU A 495 16.11 20.68 9.51
N ALA A 496 16.69 20.40 10.69
CA ALA A 496 18.08 20.71 11.00
C ALA A 496 19.08 19.83 10.21
N GLU A 497 18.85 18.51 10.11
CA GLU A 497 19.66 17.59 9.26
C GLU A 497 19.67 18.04 7.78
N ALA A 498 18.53 18.53 7.28
CA ALA A 498 18.40 19.06 5.91
C ALA A 498 19.02 20.46 5.72
N GLY A 499 19.68 21.02 6.74
CA GLY A 499 20.32 22.35 6.69
C GLY A 499 19.33 23.50 6.76
N GLY A 500 18.26 23.37 7.56
CA GLY A 500 17.21 24.38 7.72
C GLY A 500 16.21 24.43 6.56
N LYS A 501 16.04 23.32 5.83
CA LYS A 501 15.11 23.21 4.70
C LYS A 501 13.88 22.40 5.09
N GLU A 502 12.73 23.07 5.12
CA GLU A 502 11.44 22.39 5.36
C GLU A 502 11.20 21.28 4.32
N SER A 503 10.73 20.12 4.79
CA SER A 503 10.29 19.04 3.91
C SER A 503 9.07 19.48 3.08
N GLN A 504 9.05 19.16 1.78
CA GLN A 504 7.89 19.45 0.91
C GLN A 504 6.59 18.80 1.44
N LEU A 505 6.71 17.70 2.20
CA LEU A 505 5.60 17.03 2.87
C LEU A 505 4.92 17.91 3.94
N LYS A 506 5.60 18.92 4.51
CA LYS A 506 5.05 19.84 5.52
C LYS A 506 3.82 20.61 4.99
N LEU A 507 3.76 20.86 3.67
CA LEU A 507 2.60 21.42 2.96
C LEU A 507 1.33 20.56 3.08
N LEU A 508 1.47 19.26 3.32
CA LEU A 508 0.36 18.30 3.42
C LEU A 508 -0.27 18.25 4.82
N VAL A 509 0.33 18.90 5.83
CA VAL A 509 -0.21 18.98 7.20
C VAL A 509 -1.63 19.56 7.17
N TYR A 510 -1.84 20.73 6.56
CA TYR A 510 -3.17 21.35 6.51
C TYR A 510 -4.21 20.50 5.77
N PRO A 511 -3.96 19.98 4.55
CA PRO A 511 -4.85 19.02 3.89
C PRO A 511 -5.21 17.81 4.76
N LEU A 512 -4.23 17.12 5.36
CA LEU A 512 -4.48 15.94 6.20
C LEU A 512 -5.33 16.29 7.43
N VAL A 513 -5.03 17.41 8.10
CA VAL A 513 -5.79 17.92 9.24
C VAL A 513 -7.25 18.18 8.86
N GLN A 514 -7.51 18.85 7.73
CA GLN A 514 -8.89 19.14 7.29
C GLN A 514 -9.68 17.86 6.97
N VAL A 515 -9.10 16.90 6.25
CA VAL A 515 -9.76 15.61 5.95
C VAL A 515 -10.05 14.84 7.23
N THR A 516 -9.11 14.83 8.18
CA THR A 516 -9.24 14.05 9.43
C THR A 516 -10.26 14.66 10.39
N LEU A 517 -10.26 16.00 10.55
CA LEU A 517 -11.28 16.71 11.33
C LEU A 517 -12.68 16.59 10.71
N GLY A 518 -12.78 16.60 9.38
CA GLY A 518 -14.03 16.37 8.65
C GLY A 518 -14.55 14.93 8.82
N ALA A 519 -13.68 13.93 8.66
CA ALA A 519 -14.01 12.52 8.86
C ALA A 519 -14.51 12.27 10.29
N MET A 520 -13.82 12.76 11.31
CA MET A 520 -14.25 12.68 12.72
C MET A 520 -15.67 13.25 12.97
N ARG A 521 -16.10 14.24 12.17
CA ARG A 521 -17.40 14.93 12.31
C ARG A 521 -18.51 14.40 11.41
N LEU A 522 -18.24 13.52 10.45
CA LEU A 522 -19.20 13.02 9.45
C LEU A 522 -20.49 12.43 10.06
N ILE A 523 -20.38 11.61 11.10
CA ILE A 523 -21.53 11.17 11.91
C ILE A 523 -21.26 11.39 13.40
N PRO A 524 -21.91 12.38 14.05
CA PRO A 524 -21.77 12.67 15.48
C PRO A 524 -22.64 11.73 16.33
N THR A 525 -22.25 10.46 16.44
CA THR A 525 -22.92 9.47 17.30
C THR A 525 -21.94 8.70 18.17
N ALA A 526 -22.37 8.35 19.37
CA ALA A 526 -21.58 7.61 20.35
C ALA A 526 -21.11 6.22 19.90
N LEU A 527 -21.66 5.67 18.80
CA LEU A 527 -21.17 4.43 18.17
C LEU A 527 -19.77 4.58 17.57
N TYR A 528 -19.36 5.79 17.17
CA TYR A 528 -18.10 6.04 16.46
C TYR A 528 -17.11 6.90 17.25
N PHE A 529 -17.33 7.09 18.56
CA PHE A 529 -16.30 7.66 19.44
C PHE A 529 -14.94 6.93 19.36
N PRO A 530 -14.87 5.59 19.19
CA PRO A 530 -13.57 4.93 19.02
C PRO A 530 -12.84 5.39 17.74
N LEU A 531 -13.52 5.47 16.59
CA LEU A 531 -12.98 6.09 15.37
C LEU A 531 -12.52 7.53 15.63
N ARG A 532 -13.29 8.34 16.38
CA ARG A 532 -12.86 9.70 16.76
C ARG A 532 -11.54 9.66 17.54
N PHE A 533 -11.38 8.74 18.49
CA PHE A 533 -10.17 8.64 19.30
C PHE A 533 -8.95 8.16 18.51
N HIS A 534 -9.10 7.28 17.52
CA HIS A 534 -8.01 6.97 16.57
C HIS A 534 -7.58 8.23 15.80
N LEU A 535 -8.54 8.92 15.17
CA LEU A 535 -8.23 10.11 14.37
C LEU A 535 -7.66 11.26 15.22
N VAL A 536 -8.05 11.39 16.49
CA VAL A 536 -7.42 12.33 17.43
C VAL A 536 -5.97 11.93 17.75
N ARG A 537 -5.63 10.64 17.94
CA ARG A 537 -4.24 10.20 18.11
C ARG A 537 -3.39 10.47 16.87
N SER A 538 -3.90 10.19 15.67
CA SER A 538 -3.21 10.54 14.42
C SER A 538 -2.93 12.05 14.34
N LEU A 539 -3.88 12.90 14.73
CA LEU A 539 -3.68 14.35 14.77
C LEU A 539 -2.75 14.80 15.90
N LEU A 540 -2.74 14.15 17.07
CA LEU A 540 -1.78 14.43 18.15
C LEU A 540 -0.36 14.08 17.73
N ARG A 541 -0.16 12.95 17.02
CA ARG A 541 1.12 12.57 16.43
C ARG A 541 1.62 13.65 15.45
N THR A 542 0.79 14.10 14.51
CA THR A 542 1.14 15.21 13.61
C THR A 542 1.43 16.50 14.37
N SER A 543 0.59 16.87 15.36
CA SER A 543 0.75 18.10 16.15
C SER A 543 2.07 18.12 16.92
N ARG A 544 2.42 17.00 17.58
CA ARG A 544 3.69 16.79 18.28
C ARG A 544 4.90 16.88 17.35
N ALA A 545 4.83 16.22 16.20
CA ALA A 545 5.99 16.05 15.32
C ALA A 545 6.24 17.25 14.40
N THR A 546 5.31 18.19 14.26
CA THR A 546 5.41 19.34 13.34
C THR A 546 5.26 20.70 14.03
N ASP A 547 5.25 20.72 15.38
CA ASP A 547 4.92 21.85 16.25
C ASP A 547 3.68 22.67 15.81
N THR A 548 2.78 22.04 15.04
CA THR A 548 1.63 22.70 14.44
C THR A 548 0.41 22.57 15.35
N TYR A 549 -0.16 23.70 15.75
CA TYR A 549 -1.36 23.74 16.59
C TYR A 549 -2.60 23.21 15.86
N ILE A 550 -3.18 22.12 16.38
CA ILE A 550 -4.43 21.52 15.88
C ILE A 550 -5.49 21.57 17.00
N PRO A 551 -6.69 22.17 16.80
CA PRO A 551 -7.65 22.45 17.87
C PRO A 551 -8.48 21.22 18.30
N LEU A 552 -7.85 20.26 18.99
CA LEU A 552 -8.43 18.95 19.33
C LEU A 552 -9.33 18.94 20.58
N ALA A 553 -9.25 19.95 21.46
CA ALA A 553 -10.08 20.01 22.66
C ALA A 553 -11.59 20.08 22.37
N SER A 554 -12.01 20.78 21.30
CA SER A 554 -13.45 20.90 20.96
C SER A 554 -14.08 19.54 20.61
N PRO A 555 -13.53 18.74 19.67
CA PRO A 555 -14.02 17.38 19.40
C PRO A 555 -14.04 16.44 20.61
N LEU A 556 -13.12 16.57 21.56
CA LEU A 556 -13.10 15.76 22.80
C LEU A 556 -14.19 16.21 23.79
N LEU A 557 -14.43 17.51 23.92
CA LEU A 557 -15.50 18.05 24.77
C LEU A 557 -16.91 17.76 24.21
N GLU A 558 -17.06 17.64 22.88
CA GLU A 558 -18.30 17.14 22.23
C GLU A 558 -18.68 15.73 22.74
N VAL A 559 -17.71 14.85 22.97
CA VAL A 559 -17.94 13.47 23.44
C VAL A 559 -18.59 13.49 24.83
N LEU A 560 -18.07 14.30 25.75
CA LEU A 560 -18.68 14.50 27.09
C LEU A 560 -20.06 15.17 27.00
N ALA A 561 -20.29 16.02 25.98
CA ALA A 561 -21.56 16.70 25.76
C ALA A 561 -22.68 15.78 25.18
N SER A 562 -22.37 14.54 24.81
CA SER A 562 -23.34 13.58 24.24
C SER A 562 -24.44 13.13 25.22
N ALA A 563 -25.52 12.57 24.67
CA ALA A 563 -26.63 12.03 25.48
C ALA A 563 -26.21 10.80 26.30
N GLU A 564 -25.29 10.00 25.75
CA GLU A 564 -24.73 8.79 26.35
C GLU A 564 -23.80 9.12 27.53
N MET A 565 -23.05 10.23 27.46
CA MET A 565 -22.16 10.67 28.55
C MET A 565 -22.85 11.60 29.57
N LYS A 566 -23.95 12.28 29.21
CA LYS A 566 -24.74 13.09 30.16
C LYS A 566 -25.64 12.26 31.07
N LYS A 567 -26.17 11.14 30.61
CA LYS A 567 -27.12 10.28 31.35
C LYS A 567 -26.40 9.23 32.20
N PRO A 568 -27.01 8.72 33.29
CA PRO A 568 -26.38 7.71 34.13
C PRO A 568 -26.17 6.38 33.39
N PRO A 569 -25.08 5.64 33.72
CA PRO A 569 -24.80 4.35 33.12
C PRO A 569 -25.77 3.27 33.59
N HIS A 570 -25.98 2.27 32.74
CA HIS A 570 -26.59 1.00 33.12
C HIS A 570 -25.52 -0.01 33.54
N THR A 571 -25.85 -0.82 34.54
CA THR A 571 -25.11 -2.03 34.87
C THR A 571 -25.16 -3.02 33.70
N THR A 572 -24.08 -3.77 33.51
CA THR A 572 -23.98 -4.79 32.46
C THR A 572 -22.95 -5.85 32.86
N THR A 573 -23.05 -7.03 32.26
CA THR A 573 -22.07 -8.13 32.37
C THR A 573 -21.18 -8.25 31.13
N LEU A 574 -21.26 -7.29 30.19
CA LEU A 574 -20.35 -7.21 29.04
C LEU A 574 -18.90 -7.06 29.51
N LYS A 575 -17.97 -7.68 28.77
CA LYS A 575 -16.51 -7.52 28.95
C LYS A 575 -16.09 -6.06 28.73
N ALA A 576 -14.84 -5.73 29.11
CA ALA A 576 -14.22 -4.47 28.72
C ALA A 576 -14.34 -4.24 27.20
N PHE A 577 -14.71 -3.04 26.78
CA PHE A 577 -14.69 -2.65 25.38
C PHE A 577 -13.30 -2.13 25.03
N ASP A 578 -12.59 -2.82 24.14
CA ASP A 578 -11.31 -2.33 23.65
C ASP A 578 -11.51 -1.28 22.56
N PHE A 579 -10.88 -0.12 22.78
CA PHE A 579 -10.83 1.00 21.84
C PHE A 579 -9.65 0.89 20.86
N ALA A 580 -8.61 0.10 21.15
CA ALA A 580 -7.44 -0.02 20.28
C ALA A 580 -7.75 -0.80 18.99
N VAL A 581 -8.58 -1.85 19.07
CA VAL A 581 -8.95 -2.69 17.91
C VAL A 581 -10.41 -2.57 17.49
N SER A 582 -11.08 -1.47 17.85
CA SER A 582 -12.48 -1.21 17.45
C SER A 582 -12.69 0.23 16.97
N TYR A 583 -12.94 0.47 15.68
CA TYR A 583 -13.38 1.80 15.19
C TYR A 583 -14.85 2.12 15.57
N LYS A 584 -15.63 1.10 15.96
CA LYS A 584 -17.09 1.20 16.15
C LYS A 584 -17.57 0.36 17.33
N ALA A 585 -18.28 0.98 18.27
CA ALA A 585 -18.94 0.29 19.37
C ALA A 585 -20.26 -0.38 18.93
N PRO A 586 -20.53 -1.64 19.33
CA PRO A 586 -21.85 -2.24 19.19
C PRO A 586 -22.91 -1.50 20.02
N LYS A 587 -24.16 -1.44 19.53
CA LYS A 587 -25.28 -0.74 20.20
C LYS A 587 -25.51 -1.19 21.65
N ALA A 588 -25.17 -2.43 21.99
CA ALA A 588 -25.31 -2.98 23.35
C ALA A 588 -24.36 -2.35 24.38
N TYR A 589 -23.24 -1.76 23.96
CA TYR A 589 -22.31 -1.06 24.86
C TYR A 589 -22.74 0.37 25.19
N LEU A 590 -23.55 1.02 24.35
CA LEU A 590 -23.96 2.40 24.56
C LEU A 590 -24.65 2.61 25.91
N ARG A 591 -24.25 3.67 26.64
CA ARG A 591 -24.78 4.02 27.97
C ARG A 591 -24.59 2.91 29.03
N THR A 592 -23.75 1.91 28.79
CA THR A 592 -23.29 0.98 29.85
C THR A 592 -22.20 1.60 30.71
N ARG A 593 -22.03 1.09 31.92
CA ARG A 593 -20.95 1.50 32.84
C ARG A 593 -19.57 1.33 32.21
N VAL A 594 -19.30 0.15 31.67
CA VAL A 594 -18.02 -0.21 31.02
C VAL A 594 -17.68 0.76 29.89
N TYR A 595 -18.64 1.07 29.02
CA TYR A 595 -18.40 1.98 27.89
C TYR A 595 -18.21 3.43 28.35
N GLN A 596 -18.97 3.91 29.33
CA GLN A 596 -18.77 5.26 29.88
C GLN A 596 -17.43 5.42 30.61
N ASP A 597 -16.97 4.38 31.32
CA ASP A 597 -15.65 4.41 31.96
C ASP A 597 -14.55 4.49 30.89
N GLY A 598 -14.59 3.62 29.87
CA GLY A 598 -13.58 3.63 28.80
C GLY A 598 -13.61 4.89 27.92
N VAL A 599 -14.79 5.37 27.50
CA VAL A 599 -14.92 6.68 26.82
C VAL A 599 -14.41 7.82 27.70
N GLY A 600 -14.61 7.70 29.01
CA GLY A 600 -14.08 8.63 30.01
C GLY A 600 -12.55 8.63 30.07
N ASP A 601 -11.95 7.44 30.17
CA ASP A 601 -10.49 7.23 30.17
C ASP A 601 -9.86 7.81 28.90
N GLN A 602 -10.41 7.50 27.73
CA GLN A 602 -9.96 8.00 26.42
C GLN A 602 -10.04 9.53 26.31
N VAL A 603 -11.08 10.18 26.87
CA VAL A 603 -11.17 11.65 26.86
C VAL A 603 -10.16 12.28 27.82
N VAL A 604 -9.91 11.67 28.99
CA VAL A 604 -8.92 12.16 29.95
C VAL A 604 -7.51 12.05 29.39
N GLU A 605 -7.19 10.89 28.78
CA GLU A 605 -5.93 10.61 28.07
C GLU A 605 -5.66 11.67 26.98
N LEU A 606 -6.54 11.74 25.96
CA LEU A 606 -6.28 12.55 24.76
C LEU A 606 -6.36 14.07 25.02
N LEU A 607 -7.15 14.49 26.02
CA LEU A 607 -7.20 15.90 26.42
C LEU A 607 -6.00 16.28 27.31
N GLY A 608 -5.49 15.32 28.10
CA GLY A 608 -4.24 15.45 28.82
C GLY A 608 -3.04 15.55 27.87
N GLU A 609 -2.92 14.62 26.92
CA GLU A 609 -1.87 14.63 25.88
C GLU A 609 -1.91 15.92 25.04
N PHE A 610 -3.10 16.36 24.61
CA PHE A 610 -3.26 17.63 23.89
C PHE A 610 -2.75 18.84 24.69
N LEU A 611 -3.12 18.97 25.96
CA LEU A 611 -2.71 20.10 26.78
C LEU A 611 -1.26 19.97 27.28
N TYR A 612 -0.73 18.76 27.37
CA TYR A 612 0.68 18.51 27.67
C TYR A 612 1.59 19.01 26.54
N LEU A 613 1.24 18.79 25.27
CA LEU A 613 2.00 19.32 24.12
C LEU A 613 2.18 20.85 24.22
N TRP A 614 1.11 21.57 24.55
CA TRP A 614 1.13 23.04 24.68
C TRP A 614 1.52 23.55 26.08
N SER A 615 1.89 22.66 27.02
CA SER A 615 2.10 22.97 28.44
C SER A 615 3.15 24.06 28.72
N ARG A 616 4.10 24.26 27.79
CA ARG A 616 5.18 25.24 27.89
C ARG A 616 4.88 26.58 27.19
N SER A 617 3.81 26.66 26.40
CA SER A 617 3.47 27.85 25.61
C SER A 617 3.09 29.03 26.50
N ILE A 618 3.56 30.23 26.16
CA ILE A 618 3.24 31.49 26.87
C ILE A 618 1.73 31.80 26.89
N ALA A 619 0.97 31.27 25.92
CA ALA A 619 -0.48 31.41 25.76
C ALA A 619 -1.27 30.20 26.33
N PHE A 620 -0.62 29.30 27.08
CA PHE A 620 -1.28 28.16 27.70
C PHE A 620 -2.46 28.55 28.62
N PRO A 621 -2.40 29.61 29.47
CA PRO A 621 -3.53 29.99 30.32
C PRO A 621 -4.79 30.31 29.51
N GLU A 622 -4.65 31.10 28.43
CA GLU A 622 -5.73 31.46 27.52
C GLU A 622 -6.26 30.24 26.73
N LEU A 623 -5.40 29.31 26.32
CA LEU A 623 -5.78 28.05 25.67
C LEU A 623 -6.54 27.11 26.63
N ALA A 624 -6.10 27.03 27.89
CA ALA A 624 -6.63 26.13 28.91
C ALA A 624 -8.00 26.59 29.48
N LEU A 625 -8.19 27.90 29.67
CA LEU A 625 -9.39 28.50 30.26
C LEU A 625 -10.72 27.99 29.66
N PRO A 626 -10.95 27.99 28.32
CA PRO A 626 -12.21 27.50 27.74
C PRO A 626 -12.42 25.99 27.93
N VAL A 627 -11.35 25.20 28.13
CA VAL A 627 -11.43 23.77 28.46
C VAL A 627 -11.85 23.59 29.91
N VAL A 628 -11.15 24.27 30.85
CA VAL A 628 -11.45 24.25 32.29
C VAL A 628 -12.89 24.66 32.57
N ILE A 629 -13.39 25.72 31.93
CA ILE A 629 -14.79 26.17 32.08
C ILE A 629 -15.78 25.09 31.63
N GLN A 630 -15.51 24.40 30.52
CA GLN A 630 -16.39 23.35 30.00
C GLN A 630 -16.35 22.08 30.85
N LEU A 631 -15.17 21.67 31.34
CA LEU A 631 -15.04 20.54 32.26
C LEU A 631 -15.72 20.82 33.61
N LYS A 632 -15.51 22.00 34.22
CA LYS A 632 -16.21 22.41 35.44
C LYS A 632 -17.73 22.49 35.25
N ARG A 633 -18.20 22.97 34.08
CA ARG A 633 -19.63 22.97 33.71
C ARG A 633 -20.19 21.55 33.60
N TRP A 634 -19.47 20.62 32.97
CA TRP A 634 -19.87 19.21 32.88
C TRP A 634 -19.90 18.54 34.25
N LEU A 635 -18.88 18.75 35.10
CA LEU A 635 -18.81 18.24 36.47
C LEU A 635 -19.97 18.73 37.36
N LYS A 636 -20.44 19.97 37.17
CA LYS A 636 -21.64 20.49 37.84
C LYS A 636 -22.92 19.79 37.35
N GLN A 637 -23.01 19.46 36.05
CA GLN A 637 -24.15 18.76 35.45
C GLN A 637 -24.19 17.27 35.81
N SER A 638 -23.05 16.56 35.79
CA SER A 638 -22.97 15.12 36.07
C SER A 638 -23.32 14.75 37.51
N ARG A 639 -23.18 15.70 38.45
CA ARG A 639 -23.62 15.61 39.85
C ARG A 639 -25.12 15.87 40.06
N SER A 640 -25.89 16.22 39.02
CA SER A 640 -27.33 16.53 39.16
C SER A 640 -28.15 15.33 39.64
N LYS A 641 -28.93 15.52 40.71
CA LYS A 641 -29.74 14.45 41.33
C LYS A 641 -30.74 13.81 40.34
N SER A 642 -31.34 14.60 39.44
CA SER A 642 -32.38 14.13 38.51
C SER A 642 -31.82 13.51 37.22
N GLN A 643 -30.92 14.20 36.50
CA GLN A 643 -30.48 13.82 35.15
C GLN A 643 -28.96 13.61 35.02
N GLY A 644 -28.20 13.77 36.10
CA GLY A 644 -26.73 13.69 36.06
C GLY A 644 -26.21 12.27 35.78
N ASN A 645 -25.05 12.22 35.14
CA ASN A 645 -24.32 11.00 34.78
C ASN A 645 -23.89 10.14 35.99
N LYS A 646 -23.62 10.74 37.16
CA LYS A 646 -23.32 10.04 38.42
C LYS A 646 -22.13 9.05 38.37
N ASN A 647 -21.30 9.05 37.33
CA ASN A 647 -20.07 8.25 37.30
C ASN A 647 -18.99 8.89 38.19
N ALA A 648 -18.80 8.34 39.38
CA ALA A 648 -17.78 8.81 40.33
C ALA A 648 -16.33 8.67 39.83
N LYS A 649 -16.00 7.63 39.04
CA LYS A 649 -14.66 7.40 38.47
C LYS A 649 -14.29 8.54 37.51
N LEU A 650 -15.12 8.72 36.48
CA LEU A 650 -14.95 9.78 35.49
C LEU A 650 -15.00 11.18 36.13
N ALA A 651 -15.88 11.39 37.12
CA ALA A 651 -15.93 12.66 37.84
C ALA A 651 -14.67 12.94 38.67
N ALA A 652 -14.00 11.92 39.22
CA ALA A 652 -12.73 12.07 39.91
C ALA A 652 -11.57 12.35 38.94
N GLN A 653 -11.49 11.60 37.83
CA GLN A 653 -10.46 11.78 36.80
C GLN A 653 -10.53 13.18 36.15
N LEU A 654 -11.73 13.67 35.83
CA LEU A 654 -11.90 15.03 35.29
C LEU A 654 -11.65 16.13 36.33
N VAL A 655 -11.83 15.86 37.63
CA VAL A 655 -11.41 16.81 38.69
C VAL A 655 -9.89 16.88 38.77
N LEU A 656 -9.19 15.74 38.76
CA LEU A 656 -7.72 15.69 38.76
C LEU A 656 -7.13 16.38 37.53
N LEU A 657 -7.66 16.08 36.33
CA LEU A 657 -7.24 16.72 35.08
C LEU A 657 -7.43 18.25 35.15
N VAL A 658 -8.57 18.74 35.64
CA VAL A 658 -8.81 20.18 35.84
C VAL A 658 -7.80 20.79 36.82
N GLN A 659 -7.52 20.13 37.95
CA GLN A 659 -6.53 20.62 38.92
C GLN A 659 -5.13 20.74 38.32
N LYS A 660 -4.71 19.76 37.49
CA LYS A 660 -3.42 19.75 36.80
C LYS A 660 -3.32 20.84 35.74
N ILE A 661 -4.38 21.05 34.95
CA ILE A 661 -4.46 22.14 33.97
C ILE A 661 -4.38 23.50 34.67
N GLU A 662 -5.10 23.71 35.77
CA GLU A 662 -5.07 24.98 36.53
C GLU A 662 -3.72 25.21 37.23
N ALA A 663 -3.04 24.16 37.68
CA ALA A 663 -1.66 24.26 38.19
C ALA A 663 -0.67 24.66 37.09
N ASN A 664 -0.81 24.11 35.88
CA ASN A 664 0.05 24.46 34.75
C ASN A 664 -0.21 25.89 34.25
N ALA A 665 -1.46 26.35 34.24
CA ALA A 665 -1.79 27.75 33.91
C ALA A 665 -1.07 28.72 34.85
N LYS A 666 -1.16 28.50 36.18
CA LYS A 666 -0.45 29.31 37.18
C LYS A 666 1.07 29.28 37.02
N PHE A 667 1.66 28.11 36.76
CA PHE A 667 3.09 27.99 36.49
C PHE A 667 3.53 28.84 35.29
N ILE A 668 2.72 28.87 34.22
CA ILE A 668 2.99 29.71 33.05
C ILE A 668 2.77 31.20 33.35
N GLU A 669 1.74 31.57 34.11
CA GLU A 669 1.51 32.94 34.60
C GLU A 669 2.70 33.44 35.46
N GLU A 670 3.20 32.62 36.39
CA GLU A 670 4.36 32.92 37.25
C GLU A 670 5.69 33.04 36.49
N LYS A 671 5.80 32.41 35.32
CA LYS A 671 6.95 32.53 34.42
C LYS A 671 6.82 33.75 33.50
N ARG A 672 5.64 33.95 32.91
CA ARG A 672 5.28 35.10 32.07
C ARG A 672 5.29 36.43 32.82
N GLY A 673 5.04 36.43 34.13
CA GLY A 673 5.21 37.60 35.00
C GLY A 673 6.68 38.00 35.26
N ARG A 674 7.66 37.28 34.70
CA ARG A 674 9.11 37.56 34.78
C ARG A 674 9.73 37.76 33.39
N VAL A 675 8.91 38.14 32.42
CA VAL A 675 9.29 38.32 31.01
C VAL A 675 9.34 39.80 30.69
N ASP A 676 10.53 40.28 30.32
CA ASP A 676 10.77 41.69 29.98
C ASP A 676 10.48 42.02 28.49
N PHE A 677 9.94 41.06 27.72
CA PHE A 677 9.67 41.21 26.28
C PHE A 677 8.18 41.34 25.95
N ALA A 678 7.89 42.17 24.94
CA ALA A 678 6.53 42.38 24.46
C ALA A 678 6.09 41.33 23.41
N PRO A 679 4.78 41.07 23.24
CA PRO A 679 4.27 40.02 22.34
C PRO A 679 4.58 40.20 20.84
N ASN A 680 5.16 41.35 20.44
CA ASN A 680 5.63 41.57 19.08
C ASN A 680 6.98 40.88 18.81
N ASN A 681 7.80 40.59 19.83
CA ASN A 681 9.07 39.88 19.64
C ASN A 681 8.85 38.36 19.56
N ARG A 682 8.47 37.89 18.38
CA ARG A 682 8.21 36.46 18.11
C ARG A 682 9.37 35.56 18.52
N ALA A 683 10.61 35.92 18.19
CA ALA A 683 11.78 35.10 18.52
C ALA A 683 11.94 34.85 20.03
N GLN A 684 11.54 35.80 20.89
CA GLN A 684 11.56 35.61 22.34
C GLN A 684 10.29 34.89 22.86
N VAL A 685 9.13 35.10 22.23
CA VAL A 685 7.91 34.31 22.46
C VAL A 685 8.11 32.83 22.14
N ASP A 686 8.75 32.52 21.01
CA ASP A 686 9.00 31.15 20.53
C ASP A 686 10.13 30.46 21.33
N ALA A 687 11.03 31.24 21.95
CA ALA A 687 12.02 30.76 22.90
C ALA A 687 11.47 30.54 24.32
N PHE A 688 10.26 31.02 24.65
CA PHE A 688 9.70 30.94 26.00
C PHE A 688 9.57 29.49 26.46
N LEU A 689 10.34 29.12 27.49
CA LEU A 689 10.42 27.76 28.05
C LEU A 689 10.76 26.66 27.01
N ARG A 690 11.30 27.02 25.84
CA ARG A 690 11.69 26.07 24.78
C ARG A 690 12.75 25.07 25.26
N ASP A 691 13.67 25.54 26.10
CA ASP A 691 14.76 24.74 26.65
C ASP A 691 14.39 24.19 28.07
N PHE A 692 13.15 24.41 28.52
CA PHE A 692 12.64 23.84 29.77
C PHE A 692 12.02 22.46 29.51
N ASP A 693 12.48 21.47 30.28
CA ASP A 693 12.00 20.09 30.28
C ASP A 693 10.48 20.01 30.54
N ALA A 694 9.73 19.53 29.54
CA ALA A 694 8.29 19.40 29.62
C ALA A 694 7.82 18.47 30.76
N ALA A 695 8.59 17.43 31.12
CA ALA A 695 8.26 16.52 32.21
C ALA A 695 8.31 17.21 33.59
N LYS A 696 9.01 18.35 33.71
CA LYS A 696 9.07 19.16 34.94
C LYS A 696 7.92 20.19 35.06
N THR A 697 7.01 20.24 34.09
CA THR A 697 5.79 21.07 34.19
C THR A 697 4.75 20.42 35.12
N PRO A 698 3.82 21.17 35.73
CA PRO A 698 2.74 20.58 36.55
C PRO A 698 1.83 19.58 35.83
N LEU A 699 1.76 19.63 34.48
CA LEU A 699 1.11 18.61 33.65
C LEU A 699 2.03 17.41 33.36
N GLY A 700 3.31 17.65 33.07
CA GLY A 700 4.30 16.62 32.78
C GLY A 700 4.62 15.72 33.97
N ALA A 701 4.71 16.29 35.18
CA ALA A 701 5.01 15.59 36.43
C ALA A 701 3.85 14.68 36.94
N ASP A 702 2.95 14.27 36.04
CA ASP A 702 1.94 13.24 36.30
C ASP A 702 2.37 11.92 35.63
N GLY A 703 2.34 10.81 36.38
CA GLY A 703 2.63 9.47 35.86
C GLY A 703 1.62 8.96 34.83
N GLN A 704 0.54 9.71 34.58
CA GLN A 704 -0.29 9.60 33.38
C GLN A 704 0.42 10.19 32.15
N SER A 705 0.87 11.45 32.23
CA SER A 705 1.47 12.21 31.12
C SER A 705 2.75 11.59 30.59
N GLN A 706 3.62 11.07 31.48
CA GLN A 706 4.85 10.38 31.08
C GLN A 706 4.55 9.20 30.13
N LYS A 707 3.52 8.40 30.43
CA LYS A 707 3.12 7.24 29.62
C LYS A 707 2.59 7.61 28.24
N TYR A 708 2.07 8.83 28.04
CA TYR A 708 1.60 9.28 26.73
C TYR A 708 2.77 9.59 25.77
N ILE A 709 3.99 9.70 26.28
CA ILE A 709 5.23 9.76 25.50
C ILE A 709 5.59 8.33 25.07
N ASP A 710 5.80 7.44 26.04
CA ASP A 710 6.32 6.08 25.82
C ASP A 710 5.40 5.21 24.94
N VAL A 711 4.07 5.30 25.13
CA VAL A 711 3.08 4.44 24.43
C VAL A 711 2.85 4.85 22.97
N ASN A 712 3.26 6.06 22.56
CA ASN A 712 3.14 6.52 21.16
C ASN A 712 4.45 6.40 20.36
N LEU A 713 5.52 5.86 20.96
CA LEU A 713 6.84 5.62 20.34
C LEU A 713 7.05 4.15 19.90
N ALA A 714 6.01 3.31 19.98
CA ALA A 714 5.99 1.90 19.56
C ALA A 714 4.93 1.66 18.47
#